data_AF-A0A318EUS7-F1
#
_entry.id   AF-A0A318EUS7-F1
#
_cell.length_a   1.000
_cell.length_b   1.000
_cell.length_c   1.000
_cell.angle_alpha   90.00
_cell.angle_beta   90.00
_cell.angle_gamma   90.00
#
_symmetry.space_group_name_H-M   'P 1'
#
loop_
_entity.id
_entity.type
_entity.pdbx_description
1 polymer ?
#
loop_
_entity_poly.entity_id
_entity_poly.type
_entity_poly.pdbx_seq_one_letter_code
_entity_poly.pdbx_strand_id
1 'polypeptide(L)'
;MNMNKKVVKLTVAATAITVTAASCLISVNASKAKSNEEKEKNDAVEANAKTSESAADKADNTVVNTVEKVAGTTQADADKSETVYITSDANGNTKSVIVSDWLKNTNKEGAIADVTNLTNIENVKGYETYTTNSDGTITWASTGDDIYYQGETTKELPVTMKATYYLDGQEISPADLTGKSGKVKIRFDYTNNSVNKVLIGDEEANIYTPFTMITGMILPSENFSNVEVSSGKIISDGKNEIVVGYAMPGLEESLDLADKDIDFSMPDYFEVSADVTDFSLAMTATVATADVLSDFDINGVEDFDELEDSMKDLTDASKKLVDGTSDLADGVTTLKDGTTTLRDGVETLDGKSGELVDGMSTLANGASELNEGTDKLAQGSDNLEAGAKKLDESTQTLVDGLNQTKEGADTLVSSYSAAVDGSSQLAAGLESLNNGASQLQSGVSSMGDSLSASIAEYSAKIQEAEAGISGAEAAKSDLQTQEAQLIDGIKATAAASGDTSALEENLAQVQAGIAQYDAGITNAYNLKGQAEGAVAALSQIQSQMASSGLSDGVAALASGSGDLLTGANSLSTGIDQLYAGTQSLQTALDSLSEGGAKLKSGTSSLYGGASELNSGVSKIDAATGKLASGTATLYDGGIAYTDGVSKLKDGGVELDNGVTKLKDGVTDLKDGMTKFDDEGINKLSDAFDGDIKPLKDRINAVKDAGDNYKIFSDVKENTSSSVKFIFTTDGI
;
A
#
# COMPACT_ATOMS: atom_id res chain seq x y z
N MET A 1 14.05 -7.91 20.58
CA MET A 1 14.83 -9.09 21.03
C MET A 1 15.75 -9.49 19.87
N ASN A 2 17.06 -9.22 20.00
CA ASN A 2 18.25 -9.60 19.19
C ASN A 2 18.21 -9.45 17.65
N MET A 3 18.90 -8.48 17.00
CA MET A 3 20.37 -8.36 16.75
C MET A 3 20.98 -9.65 16.16
N ASN A 4 21.76 -9.70 15.07
CA ASN A 4 22.81 -8.76 14.62
C ASN A 4 23.34 -9.12 13.20
N LYS A 5 23.66 -8.08 12.42
CA LYS A 5 24.85 -7.88 11.55
C LYS A 5 25.22 -8.88 10.44
N LYS A 6 25.19 -8.37 9.19
CA LYS A 6 26.36 -8.38 8.29
C LYS A 6 26.35 -7.12 7.40
N VAL A 7 27.32 -6.24 7.65
CA VAL A 7 27.67 -5.06 6.84
C VAL A 7 29.09 -5.32 6.31
N VAL A 8 29.28 -5.30 4.99
CA VAL A 8 30.58 -5.18 4.29
C VAL A 8 30.28 -4.38 3.01
N LYS A 9 30.49 -3.06 3.00
CA LYS A 9 31.57 -2.31 2.31
C LYS A 9 31.80 -2.78 0.85
N LEU A 10 31.35 -2.02 -0.16
CA LEU A 10 31.90 -0.77 -0.73
C LEU A 10 32.95 -1.03 -1.82
N THR A 11 32.53 -0.95 -3.09
CA THR A 11 33.39 -0.53 -4.21
C THR A 11 32.51 0.15 -5.27
N VAL A 12 32.53 1.48 -5.31
CA VAL A 12 32.07 2.29 -6.44
C VAL A 12 33.33 2.70 -7.18
N ALA A 13 33.49 2.23 -8.42
CA ALA A 13 34.49 2.73 -9.34
C ALA A 13 33.82 3.80 -10.22
N ALA A 14 33.99 5.06 -9.84
CA ALA A 14 33.68 6.21 -10.68
C ALA A 14 35.01 6.89 -11.00
N THR A 15 35.46 6.74 -12.24
CA THR A 15 36.64 7.41 -12.78
C THR A 15 36.24 8.83 -13.14
N ALA A 16 36.57 9.79 -12.29
CA ALA A 16 36.49 11.22 -12.59
C ALA A 16 37.86 11.68 -13.12
N ILE A 17 37.90 12.05 -14.40
CA ILE A 17 39.00 12.80 -15.00
C ILE A 17 38.87 14.25 -14.50
N THR A 18 39.80 14.69 -13.67
CA THR A 18 40.03 16.11 -13.41
C THR A 18 41.51 16.40 -13.57
N VAL A 19 41.78 17.25 -14.55
CA VAL A 19 43.06 17.91 -14.82
C VAL A 19 43.33 18.91 -13.70
N THR A 20 44.48 18.82 -13.04
CA THR A 20 45.07 20.00 -12.40
C THR A 20 46.59 19.85 -12.35
N ALA A 21 47.25 20.76 -13.05
CA ALA A 21 48.67 21.04 -12.94
C ALA A 21 49.00 21.56 -11.52
N ALA A 22 50.14 21.13 -10.97
CA ALA A 22 51.15 22.01 -10.34
C ALA A 22 52.21 21.21 -9.57
N SER A 23 53.46 21.42 -9.99
CA SER A 23 54.68 21.59 -9.17
C SER A 23 55.07 20.54 -8.12
N CYS A 24 56.25 19.93 -8.30
CA CYS A 24 57.36 20.14 -7.36
C CYS A 24 58.70 19.60 -7.88
N LEU A 25 59.69 20.50 -7.88
CA LEU A 25 61.11 20.21 -7.81
C LEU A 25 61.49 19.60 -6.46
N ILE A 26 62.71 19.04 -6.41
CA ILE A 26 63.55 18.65 -5.26
C ILE A 26 63.49 17.16 -4.90
N SER A 27 64.54 16.43 -5.30
CA SER A 27 65.39 15.74 -4.33
C SER A 27 66.77 15.40 -4.91
N VAL A 28 67.78 15.87 -4.18
CA VAL A 28 69.22 15.68 -4.32
C VAL A 28 69.66 14.30 -3.82
N ASN A 29 70.69 13.74 -4.49
CA ASN A 29 71.66 12.71 -4.07
C ASN A 29 71.19 11.41 -3.41
N ALA A 30 71.51 10.28 -4.04
CA ALA A 30 72.67 9.43 -3.70
C ALA A 30 72.42 7.95 -4.02
N SER A 31 73.08 7.42 -5.05
CA SER A 31 73.76 6.11 -4.96
C SER A 31 74.65 5.86 -6.17
N LYS A 32 75.95 5.95 -5.90
CA LYS A 32 77.09 5.46 -6.68
C LYS A 32 76.88 4.03 -7.22
N ALA A 33 77.38 3.77 -8.44
CA ALA A 33 78.61 3.01 -8.68
C ALA A 33 78.52 2.04 -9.88
N LYS A 34 79.58 2.10 -10.70
CA LYS A 34 79.98 1.22 -11.82
C LYS A 34 79.24 1.54 -13.13
N SER A 35 79.90 1.89 -14.23
CA SER A 35 81.22 1.49 -14.71
C SER A 35 81.97 2.66 -15.34
N ASN A 36 83.21 2.83 -14.87
CA ASN A 36 84.26 3.61 -15.52
C ASN A 36 85.11 2.58 -16.27
N GLU A 37 85.26 2.72 -17.58
CA GLU A 37 86.40 2.27 -18.40
C GLU A 37 86.06 2.49 -19.88
N GLU A 38 86.40 3.67 -20.41
CA GLU A 38 87.33 3.75 -21.55
C GLU A 38 87.69 5.20 -21.89
N LYS A 39 89.01 5.43 -21.87
CA LYS A 39 89.79 6.38 -22.69
C LYS A 39 89.78 7.87 -22.30
N GLU A 40 90.64 8.15 -21.33
CA GLU A 40 91.70 9.15 -21.51
C GLU A 40 92.43 8.91 -22.84
N LYS A 41 92.36 9.89 -23.75
CA LYS A 41 93.47 10.26 -24.64
C LYS A 41 93.19 11.64 -25.25
N ASN A 42 94.20 12.50 -25.17
CA ASN A 42 94.35 13.80 -25.81
C ASN A 42 93.84 15.03 -25.04
N ASP A 43 94.39 15.22 -23.85
CA ASP A 43 95.01 16.52 -23.55
C ASP A 43 96.39 16.59 -24.20
N ALA A 44 96.81 17.79 -24.61
CA ALA A 44 98.09 18.18 -25.21
C ALA A 44 98.12 18.28 -26.75
N VAL A 45 97.48 19.31 -27.29
CA VAL A 45 98.09 20.14 -28.36
C VAL A 45 97.78 21.61 -28.08
N GLU A 46 98.86 22.33 -27.76
CA GLU A 46 99.10 23.76 -28.03
C GLU A 46 98.31 24.84 -27.30
N ALA A 47 98.81 25.12 -26.10
CA ALA A 47 99.06 26.49 -25.69
C ALA A 47 100.05 27.16 -26.68
N ASN A 48 99.58 28.05 -27.54
CA ASN A 48 100.33 29.25 -27.95
C ASN A 48 99.41 30.25 -28.67
N ALA A 49 99.77 31.54 -28.63
CA ALA A 49 99.09 32.69 -29.23
C ALA A 49 97.90 33.31 -28.47
N LYS A 50 98.19 33.83 -27.27
CA LYS A 50 97.63 35.14 -26.88
C LYS A 50 98.38 36.21 -27.66
N THR A 51 97.67 37.07 -28.40
CA THR A 51 97.66 38.55 -28.28
C THR A 51 97.16 39.21 -29.58
N SER A 52 95.95 39.79 -29.54
CA SER A 52 95.62 41.12 -30.09
C SER A 52 94.11 41.35 -29.97
N GLU A 53 93.61 41.49 -28.74
CA GLU A 53 92.29 42.07 -28.50
C GLU A 53 92.48 43.51 -28.02
N SER A 54 92.02 44.44 -28.83
CA SER A 54 91.85 45.85 -28.45
C SER A 54 90.77 45.94 -27.38
N ALA A 55 91.06 46.67 -26.30
CA ALA A 55 90.23 46.82 -25.11
C ALA A 55 89.00 47.75 -25.30
N ALA A 56 88.44 47.83 -26.51
CA ALA A 56 87.24 48.63 -26.83
C ALA A 56 85.99 47.79 -27.19
N ASP A 57 86.12 46.47 -27.38
CA ASP A 57 85.09 45.64 -28.03
C ASP A 57 84.37 44.64 -27.10
N LYS A 58 84.57 44.76 -25.77
CA LYS A 58 84.11 43.78 -24.78
C LYS A 58 82.82 44.14 -24.05
N ALA A 59 82.01 45.09 -24.54
CA ALA A 59 80.84 45.56 -23.80
C ALA A 59 79.50 45.62 -24.57
N ASP A 60 79.47 45.50 -25.91
CA ASP A 60 78.26 45.87 -26.67
C ASP A 60 77.58 44.73 -27.48
N ASN A 61 78.03 43.48 -27.33
CA ASN A 61 77.57 42.38 -28.19
C ASN A 61 76.65 41.34 -27.49
N THR A 62 76.13 41.64 -26.30
CA THR A 62 75.34 40.69 -25.49
C THR A 62 73.97 40.39 -26.12
N VAL A 63 73.33 41.39 -26.74
CA VAL A 63 72.01 41.24 -27.39
C VAL A 63 72.13 40.33 -28.60
N VAL A 64 73.05 40.62 -29.52
CA VAL A 64 73.30 39.84 -30.75
C VAL A 64 73.60 38.39 -30.40
N ASN A 65 74.54 38.12 -29.50
CA ASN A 65 74.88 36.75 -29.08
C ASN A 65 73.71 35.99 -28.45
N THR A 66 72.78 36.70 -27.77
CA THR A 66 71.59 36.08 -27.17
C THR A 66 70.56 35.72 -28.24
N VAL A 67 70.31 36.64 -29.18
CA VAL A 67 69.39 36.43 -30.31
C VAL A 67 69.90 35.32 -31.22
N GLU A 68 71.20 35.29 -31.55
CA GLU A 68 71.80 34.23 -32.36
C GLU A 68 71.69 32.84 -31.71
N LYS A 69 71.85 32.76 -30.38
CA LYS A 69 71.64 31.48 -29.65
C LYS A 69 70.19 31.04 -29.67
N VAL A 70 69.24 31.97 -29.52
CA VAL A 70 67.80 31.65 -29.54
C VAL A 70 67.32 31.32 -30.94
N ALA A 71 67.92 31.93 -31.96
CA ALA A 71 67.66 31.61 -33.35
C ALA A 71 68.06 30.18 -33.75
N GLY A 72 68.73 29.45 -32.85
CA GLY A 72 69.11 28.07 -33.11
C GLY A 72 70.07 27.93 -34.29
N THR A 73 70.62 29.03 -34.80
CA THR A 73 71.51 29.03 -35.95
C THR A 73 72.85 28.46 -35.52
N THR A 74 72.96 27.13 -35.46
CA THR A 74 74.25 26.45 -35.49
C THR A 74 74.93 26.82 -36.79
N GLN A 75 76.24 27.06 -36.75
CA GLN A 75 77.03 27.29 -37.96
C GLN A 75 76.77 26.15 -38.95
N ALA A 76 76.10 26.44 -40.06
CA ALA A 76 75.78 25.44 -41.06
C ALA A 76 77.08 24.77 -41.54
N ASP A 77 77.03 23.47 -41.81
CA ASP A 77 78.13 22.71 -42.40
C ASP A 77 78.20 23.00 -43.92
N ALA A 78 78.42 24.27 -44.24
CA ALA A 78 78.55 24.79 -45.58
C ALA A 78 80.01 25.20 -45.86
N ASP A 79 80.43 25.07 -47.11
CA ASP A 79 81.76 25.48 -47.59
C ASP A 79 81.94 27.01 -47.52
N LYS A 80 80.84 27.76 -47.73
CA LYS A 80 80.76 29.22 -47.55
C LYS A 80 79.65 29.58 -46.57
N SER A 81 79.99 30.31 -45.51
CA SER A 81 79.01 30.87 -44.57
C SER A 81 79.03 32.39 -44.63
N GLU A 82 77.90 32.98 -44.99
CA GLU A 82 77.71 34.42 -45.16
C GLU A 82 76.91 34.97 -43.98
N THR A 83 77.41 36.05 -43.36
CA THR A 83 76.67 36.86 -42.39
C THR A 83 76.57 38.27 -42.90
N VAL A 84 75.33 38.70 -43.19
CA VAL A 84 75.02 40.05 -43.66
C VAL A 84 74.70 40.91 -42.43
N TYR A 85 75.58 41.83 -42.07
CA TYR A 85 75.36 42.81 -41.02
C TYR A 85 74.70 44.06 -41.60
N ILE A 86 73.53 44.39 -41.09
CA ILE A 86 72.77 45.58 -41.44
C ILE A 86 72.77 46.48 -40.22
N THR A 87 73.39 47.65 -40.33
CA THR A 87 73.27 48.69 -39.30
C THR A 87 72.25 49.71 -39.74
N SER A 88 71.35 50.09 -38.84
CA SER A 88 70.26 51.01 -39.12
C SER A 88 70.14 52.07 -38.03
N ASP A 89 69.49 53.19 -38.35
CA ASP A 89 69.03 54.09 -37.30
C ASP A 89 67.94 53.44 -36.43
N ALA A 90 67.52 54.13 -35.38
CA ALA A 90 66.49 53.68 -34.45
C ALA A 90 65.15 53.31 -35.12
N ASN A 91 64.84 53.87 -36.30
CA ASN A 91 63.61 53.57 -37.06
C ASN A 91 63.77 52.38 -38.02
N GLY A 92 64.99 51.85 -38.16
CA GLY A 92 65.30 50.78 -39.11
C GLY A 92 65.79 51.26 -40.47
N ASN A 93 66.02 52.56 -40.68
CA ASN A 93 66.58 53.03 -41.95
C ASN A 93 68.04 52.60 -42.06
N THR A 94 68.36 51.79 -43.08
CA THR A 94 69.68 51.22 -43.30
C THR A 94 70.75 52.29 -43.49
N LYS A 95 71.83 52.19 -42.72
CA LYS A 95 73.04 53.02 -42.82
C LYS A 95 74.15 52.32 -43.57
N SER A 96 74.42 51.06 -43.25
CA SER A 96 75.42 50.24 -43.93
C SER A 96 74.97 48.79 -44.03
N VAL A 97 75.42 48.12 -45.08
CA VAL A 97 75.30 46.67 -45.28
C VAL A 97 76.70 46.12 -45.49
N ILE A 98 77.18 45.37 -44.51
CA ILE A 98 78.48 44.72 -44.54
C ILE A 98 78.24 43.22 -44.61
N VAL A 99 78.75 42.59 -45.65
CA VAL A 99 78.69 41.14 -45.80
C VAL A 99 80.01 40.57 -45.32
N SER A 100 79.95 39.67 -44.35
CA SER A 100 81.09 38.90 -43.85
C SER A 100 80.99 37.48 -44.36
N ASP A 101 81.93 37.11 -45.21
CA ASP A 101 82.06 35.78 -45.78
C ASP A 101 83.11 34.97 -45.02
N TRP A 102 82.75 33.76 -44.65
CA TRP A 102 83.65 32.74 -44.13
C TRP A 102 83.75 31.59 -45.13
N LEU A 103 84.91 31.48 -45.78
CA LEU A 103 85.25 30.36 -46.66
C LEU A 103 86.00 29.30 -45.85
N LYS A 104 85.40 28.12 -45.71
CA LYS A 104 86.02 27.01 -45.01
C LYS A 104 87.03 26.31 -45.91
N ASN A 105 88.25 26.16 -45.43
CA ASN A 105 89.31 25.45 -46.15
C ASN A 105 89.41 24.00 -45.68
N THR A 106 88.30 23.25 -45.78
CA THR A 106 88.20 21.87 -45.28
C THR A 106 89.28 20.95 -45.85
N ASN A 107 89.72 21.22 -47.09
CA ASN A 107 90.76 20.46 -47.80
C ASN A 107 92.19 20.99 -47.61
N LYS A 108 92.39 22.06 -46.83
CA LYS A 108 93.68 22.73 -46.58
C LYS A 108 94.42 23.12 -47.86
N GLU A 109 93.69 23.64 -48.83
CA GLU A 109 94.23 24.11 -50.11
C GLU A 109 95.10 25.36 -49.92
N GLY A 110 96.16 25.46 -50.72
CA GLY A 110 97.06 26.62 -50.71
C GLY A 110 96.47 27.88 -51.36
N ALA A 111 95.30 27.76 -51.98
CA ALA A 111 94.55 28.86 -52.56
C ALA A 111 93.06 28.51 -52.58
N ILE A 112 92.20 29.47 -52.24
CA ILE A 112 90.73 29.29 -52.26
C ILE A 112 90.15 30.27 -53.27
N ALA A 113 89.38 29.76 -54.23
CA ALA A 113 88.68 30.59 -55.20
C ALA A 113 87.24 30.85 -54.75
N ASP A 114 86.80 32.10 -54.87
CA ASP A 114 85.43 32.52 -54.54
C ASP A 114 84.90 33.51 -55.59
N VAL A 115 83.59 33.69 -55.61
CA VAL A 115 82.88 34.71 -56.38
C VAL A 115 82.29 35.70 -55.41
N THR A 116 82.47 36.98 -55.66
CA THR A 116 81.89 38.01 -54.81
C THR A 116 81.56 39.26 -55.61
N ASN A 117 80.42 39.87 -55.31
CA ASN A 117 80.00 41.17 -55.81
C ASN A 117 80.27 42.29 -54.80
N LEU A 118 80.96 41.97 -53.71
CA LEU A 118 81.27 42.92 -52.66
C LEU A 118 82.35 43.91 -53.10
N THR A 119 82.22 45.13 -52.61
CA THR A 119 83.21 46.20 -52.78
C THR A 119 83.94 46.44 -51.46
N ASN A 120 85.09 47.12 -51.48
CA ASN A 120 85.87 47.40 -50.27
C ASN A 120 86.22 46.13 -49.47
N ILE A 121 86.69 45.09 -50.16
CA ILE A 121 86.97 43.79 -49.55
C ILE A 121 88.18 43.88 -48.62
N GLU A 122 88.00 43.44 -47.38
CA GLU A 122 89.02 43.39 -46.35
C GLU A 122 89.11 42.00 -45.73
N ASN A 123 90.34 41.52 -45.48
CA ASN A 123 90.55 40.33 -44.67
C ASN A 123 90.30 40.68 -43.20
N VAL A 124 89.36 39.99 -42.56
CA VAL A 124 88.99 40.27 -41.16
C VAL A 124 89.72 39.37 -40.16
N LYS A 125 90.32 38.26 -40.62
CA LYS A 125 91.03 37.33 -39.75
C LYS A 125 92.17 36.64 -40.51
N GLY A 126 93.39 37.10 -40.23
CA GLY A 126 94.62 36.57 -40.80
C GLY A 126 95.40 37.63 -41.56
N TYR A 127 96.34 37.20 -42.41
CA TYR A 127 97.20 38.07 -43.24
C TYR A 127 97.18 37.67 -44.72
N GLU A 128 96.29 36.76 -45.10
CA GLU A 128 96.09 36.26 -46.44
C GLU A 128 95.69 37.40 -47.36
N THR A 129 96.31 37.45 -48.54
CA THR A 129 95.99 38.43 -49.59
C THR A 129 95.21 37.75 -50.70
N TYR A 130 94.31 38.48 -51.35
CA TYR A 130 93.60 37.99 -52.53
C TYR A 130 94.09 38.64 -53.82
N THR A 131 93.86 37.94 -54.93
CA THR A 131 93.99 38.49 -56.28
C THR A 131 92.66 38.39 -56.99
N THR A 132 92.25 39.47 -57.66
CA THR A 132 91.10 39.45 -58.56
C THR A 132 91.53 38.90 -59.92
N ASN A 133 90.85 37.85 -60.38
CA ASN A 133 91.11 37.20 -61.66
C ASN A 133 90.34 37.89 -62.80
N SER A 134 90.77 37.64 -64.04
CA SER A 134 90.14 38.24 -65.24
C SER A 134 88.70 37.77 -65.50
N ASP A 135 88.28 36.67 -64.89
CA ASP A 135 86.93 36.10 -64.98
C ASP A 135 85.97 36.65 -63.90
N GLY A 136 86.43 37.60 -63.08
CA GLY A 136 85.64 38.19 -62.00
C GLY A 136 85.67 37.41 -60.69
N THR A 137 86.36 36.26 -60.64
CA THR A 137 86.57 35.53 -59.38
C THR A 137 87.68 36.18 -58.53
N ILE A 138 87.64 35.96 -57.23
CA ILE A 138 88.75 36.28 -56.33
C ILE A 138 89.45 34.98 -55.91
N THR A 139 90.77 35.03 -55.77
CA THR A 139 91.55 33.91 -55.23
C THR A 139 92.35 34.37 -54.03
N TRP A 140 92.06 33.77 -52.89
CA TRP A 140 92.76 33.99 -51.63
C TRP A 140 93.97 33.06 -51.55
N ALA A 141 95.15 33.62 -51.26
CA ALA A 141 96.33 32.82 -50.97
C ALA A 141 96.26 32.34 -49.50
N SER A 142 96.01 31.04 -49.29
CA SER A 142 95.84 30.44 -47.95
C SER A 142 97.00 29.50 -47.62
N THR A 143 97.31 29.32 -46.33
CA THR A 143 98.25 28.28 -45.84
C THR A 143 97.54 27.04 -45.28
N GLY A 144 96.31 26.80 -45.72
CA GLY A 144 95.45 25.73 -45.21
C GLY A 144 94.48 26.19 -44.12
N ASP A 145 94.46 27.50 -43.83
CA ASP A 145 93.52 28.15 -42.92
C ASP A 145 92.26 28.61 -43.67
N ASP A 146 91.15 28.72 -42.94
CA ASP A 146 89.92 29.33 -43.44
C ASP A 146 90.15 30.81 -43.78
N ILE A 147 89.39 31.31 -44.75
CA ILE A 147 89.41 32.72 -45.11
C ILE A 147 88.17 33.40 -44.53
N TYR A 148 88.39 34.51 -43.83
CA TYR A 148 87.33 35.39 -43.40
C TYR A 148 87.55 36.74 -44.04
N TYR A 149 86.60 37.19 -44.84
CA TYR A 149 86.67 38.51 -45.44
C TYR A 149 85.33 39.20 -45.34
N GLN A 150 85.37 40.53 -45.34
CA GLN A 150 84.16 41.35 -45.36
C GLN A 150 84.19 42.31 -46.53
N GLY A 151 83.04 42.78 -46.96
CA GLY A 151 82.93 43.87 -47.92
C GLY A 151 81.56 44.54 -47.86
N GLU A 152 81.43 45.65 -48.56
CA GLU A 152 80.22 46.46 -48.64
C GLU A 152 79.42 46.12 -49.90
N THR A 153 78.09 46.20 -49.81
CA THR A 153 77.18 45.99 -50.94
C THR A 153 76.04 46.99 -50.95
N THR A 154 75.52 47.28 -52.15
CA THR A 154 74.31 48.07 -52.37
C THR A 154 73.15 47.21 -52.89
N LYS A 155 73.25 45.88 -52.82
CA LYS A 155 72.18 44.96 -53.22
C LYS A 155 70.96 45.15 -52.31
N GLU A 156 69.77 45.09 -52.88
CA GLU A 156 68.53 45.18 -52.11
C GLU A 156 68.40 43.98 -51.16
N LEU A 157 67.98 44.23 -49.93
CA LEU A 157 67.83 43.20 -48.90
C LEU A 157 66.57 42.35 -49.17
N PRO A 158 66.66 41.02 -49.03
CA PRO A 158 65.54 40.12 -49.27
C PRO A 158 64.44 40.24 -48.22
N VAL A 159 64.80 40.76 -47.04
CA VAL A 159 63.89 41.14 -45.97
C VAL A 159 64.36 42.46 -45.38
N THR A 160 63.43 43.35 -45.06
CA THR A 160 63.73 44.64 -44.41
C THR A 160 62.97 44.75 -43.10
N MET A 161 63.47 45.60 -42.19
CA MET A 161 62.88 45.82 -40.87
C MET A 161 62.62 47.32 -40.68
N LYS A 162 61.42 47.66 -40.18
CA LYS A 162 61.06 49.00 -39.75
C LYS A 162 60.60 48.98 -38.30
N ALA A 163 61.20 49.83 -37.47
CA ALA A 163 60.80 50.01 -36.08
C ALA A 163 59.99 51.31 -35.92
N THR A 164 58.76 51.17 -35.42
CA THR A 164 57.83 52.28 -35.15
C THR A 164 57.53 52.36 -33.66
N TYR A 165 57.61 53.56 -33.09
CA TYR A 165 57.48 53.79 -31.66
C TYR A 165 56.20 54.55 -31.36
N TYR A 166 55.54 54.18 -30.26
CA TYR A 166 54.32 54.82 -29.78
C TYR A 166 54.46 55.14 -28.30
N LEU A 167 54.01 56.34 -27.90
CA LEU A 167 53.84 56.74 -26.50
C LEU A 167 52.36 57.03 -26.26
N ASP A 168 51.76 56.34 -25.30
CA ASP A 168 50.33 56.45 -24.93
C ASP A 168 49.39 56.31 -26.15
N GLY A 169 49.77 55.43 -27.08
CA GLY A 169 49.02 55.14 -28.31
C GLY A 169 49.24 56.11 -29.48
N GLN A 170 50.06 57.16 -29.33
CA GLN A 170 50.43 58.07 -30.42
C GLN A 170 51.83 57.75 -30.95
N GLU A 171 51.98 57.69 -32.27
CA GLU A 171 53.28 57.50 -32.93
C GLU A 171 54.22 58.66 -32.59
N ILE A 172 55.48 58.33 -32.28
CA ILE A 172 56.48 59.29 -31.81
C ILE A 172 57.84 58.97 -32.44
N SER A 173 58.64 60.00 -32.74
CA SER A 173 60.00 59.79 -33.24
C SER A 173 60.90 59.24 -32.12
N PRO A 174 61.91 58.40 -32.43
CA PRO A 174 62.89 57.93 -31.45
C PRO A 174 63.52 59.06 -30.64
N ALA A 175 63.99 60.12 -31.30
CA ALA A 175 64.63 61.26 -30.65
C ALA A 175 63.70 62.02 -29.69
N ASP A 176 62.39 62.05 -29.98
CA ASP A 176 61.40 62.67 -29.09
C ASP A 176 60.95 61.74 -27.97
N LEU A 177 61.25 60.44 -28.03
CA LEU A 177 60.86 59.46 -27.02
C LEU A 177 61.89 59.39 -25.88
N THR A 178 63.17 59.67 -26.15
CA THR A 178 64.25 59.63 -25.14
C THR A 178 63.86 60.43 -23.87
N GLY A 179 63.94 59.76 -22.72
CA GLY A 179 63.65 60.29 -21.39
C GLY A 179 62.16 60.51 -21.06
N LYS A 180 61.23 60.18 -21.98
CA LYS A 180 59.79 60.25 -21.68
C LYS A 180 59.33 59.07 -20.85
N SER A 181 58.23 59.27 -20.14
CA SER A 181 57.58 58.23 -19.32
C SER A 181 56.13 58.07 -19.78
N GLY A 182 55.61 56.84 -19.77
CA GLY A 182 54.26 56.51 -20.24
C GLY A 182 54.19 55.07 -20.76
N LYS A 183 53.08 54.69 -21.39
CA LYS A 183 52.95 53.36 -22.00
C LYS A 183 53.58 53.37 -23.37
N VAL A 184 54.71 52.69 -23.52
CA VAL A 184 55.45 52.60 -24.78
C VAL A 184 55.08 51.32 -25.51
N LYS A 185 54.90 51.43 -26.83
CA LYS A 185 54.84 50.28 -27.74
C LYS A 185 55.87 50.46 -28.84
N ILE A 186 56.65 49.41 -29.11
CA ILE A 186 57.58 49.34 -30.24
C ILE A 186 57.09 48.24 -31.16
N ARG A 187 56.87 48.58 -32.42
CA ARG A 187 56.42 47.67 -33.47
C ARG A 187 57.52 47.49 -34.49
N PHE A 188 57.93 46.25 -34.70
CA PHE A 188 58.86 45.81 -35.72
C PHE A 188 58.07 45.18 -36.86
N ASP A 189 57.88 45.94 -37.93
CA ASP A 189 57.31 45.44 -39.17
C ASP A 189 58.43 44.91 -40.06
N TYR A 190 58.26 43.67 -40.54
CA TYR A 190 59.20 43.06 -41.48
C TYR A 190 58.54 43.01 -42.86
N THR A 191 59.29 43.38 -43.89
CA THR A 191 58.81 43.27 -45.27
C THR A 191 59.65 42.25 -46.00
N ASN A 192 59.01 41.16 -46.41
CA ASN A 192 59.66 40.11 -47.20
C ASN A 192 59.59 40.49 -48.68
N ASN A 193 60.74 40.78 -49.27
CA ASN A 193 60.87 41.15 -50.68
C ASN A 193 61.27 39.93 -51.56
N SER A 194 61.48 38.76 -50.95
CA SER A 194 61.92 37.54 -51.63
C SER A 194 60.73 36.66 -51.99
N VAL A 195 60.07 37.00 -53.10
CA VAL A 195 58.88 36.31 -53.59
C VAL A 195 59.19 35.42 -54.80
N ASN A 196 58.69 34.19 -54.76
CA ASN A 196 58.73 33.22 -55.85
C ASN A 196 57.31 33.01 -56.39
N LYS A 197 57.13 33.05 -57.70
CA LYS A 197 55.85 32.71 -58.32
C LYS A 197 55.82 31.21 -58.61
N VAL A 198 54.92 30.50 -57.94
CA VAL A 198 54.78 29.04 -58.05
C VAL A 198 53.37 28.70 -58.50
N LEU A 199 53.24 27.76 -59.42
CA LEU A 199 51.94 27.25 -59.86
C LEU A 199 51.44 26.24 -58.81
N ILE A 200 50.33 26.57 -58.15
CA ILE A 200 49.62 25.72 -57.19
C ILE A 200 48.31 25.30 -57.84
N GLY A 201 48.21 24.03 -58.25
CA GLY A 201 47.11 23.59 -59.12
C GLY A 201 47.13 24.35 -60.47
N ASP A 202 46.06 25.10 -60.75
CA ASP A 202 45.92 25.93 -61.96
C ASP A 202 46.17 27.44 -61.70
N GLU A 203 46.48 27.83 -60.46
CA GLU A 203 46.63 29.23 -60.06
C GLU A 203 48.09 29.59 -59.73
N GLU A 204 48.52 30.79 -60.13
CA GLU A 204 49.85 31.31 -59.80
C GLU A 204 49.80 31.95 -58.41
N ALA A 205 50.55 31.39 -57.46
CA ALA A 205 50.64 31.87 -56.10
C ALA A 205 51.99 32.56 -55.83
N ASN A 206 51.94 33.60 -55.00
CA ASN A 206 53.14 34.22 -54.43
C ASN A 206 53.60 33.40 -53.24
N ILE A 207 54.82 32.86 -53.31
CA ILE A 207 55.46 32.07 -52.27
C ILE A 207 56.68 32.83 -51.77
N TYR A 208 56.59 33.33 -50.55
CA TYR A 208 57.68 34.09 -49.93
C TYR A 208 58.74 33.14 -49.39
N THR A 209 60.00 33.57 -49.49
CA THR A 209 61.11 32.87 -48.83
C THR A 209 60.87 32.92 -47.32
N PRO A 210 60.88 31.78 -46.61
CA PRO A 210 60.48 31.67 -45.21
C PRO A 210 61.49 32.28 -44.22
N PHE A 211 61.73 33.59 -44.29
CA PHE A 211 62.59 34.27 -43.32
C PHE A 211 61.94 34.30 -41.94
N THR A 212 62.53 33.59 -41.00
CA THR A 212 62.20 33.72 -39.59
C THR A 212 63.00 34.89 -39.00
N MET A 213 62.28 35.91 -38.54
CA MET A 213 62.81 37.14 -37.96
C MET A 213 62.79 37.00 -36.43
N ILE A 214 63.95 36.96 -35.80
CA ILE A 214 64.08 36.79 -34.35
C ILE A 214 64.70 38.05 -33.78
N THR A 215 63.91 38.82 -33.05
CA THR A 215 64.28 40.15 -32.56
C THR A 215 64.47 40.13 -31.07
N GLY A 216 65.66 40.54 -30.62
CA GLY A 216 65.97 40.69 -29.22
C GLY A 216 66.29 42.11 -28.81
N MET A 217 65.90 42.42 -27.59
CA MET A 217 66.26 43.66 -26.91
C MET A 217 66.37 43.41 -25.41
N ILE A 218 67.19 44.23 -24.76
CA ILE A 218 67.36 44.21 -23.31
C ILE A 218 66.70 45.46 -22.76
N LEU A 219 65.72 45.27 -21.89
CA LEU A 219 64.95 46.34 -21.27
C LEU A 219 65.34 46.44 -19.78
N PRO A 220 65.96 47.53 -19.31
CA PRO A 220 66.31 47.67 -17.90
C PRO A 220 65.07 47.65 -17.01
N SER A 221 64.99 46.73 -16.05
CA SER A 221 63.80 46.56 -15.19
C SER A 221 63.57 47.76 -14.25
N GLU A 222 64.55 48.66 -14.11
CA GLU A 222 64.42 49.90 -13.34
C GLU A 222 63.61 50.97 -14.10
N ASN A 223 63.59 50.91 -15.44
CA ASN A 223 62.88 51.85 -16.30
C ASN A 223 61.66 51.21 -16.97
N PHE A 224 61.66 49.90 -17.21
CA PHE A 224 60.60 49.17 -17.92
C PHE A 224 59.87 48.20 -16.97
N SER A 225 58.54 48.28 -16.96
CA SER A 225 57.66 47.39 -16.19
C SER A 225 56.46 46.96 -17.02
N ASN A 226 55.77 45.88 -16.63
CA ASN A 226 54.61 45.32 -17.35
C ASN A 226 54.91 45.06 -18.84
N VAL A 227 56.05 44.43 -19.12
CA VAL A 227 56.46 44.10 -20.49
C VAL A 227 55.56 43.00 -21.04
N GLU A 228 54.96 43.26 -22.19
CA GLU A 228 54.12 42.33 -22.96
C GLU A 228 54.66 42.24 -24.39
N VAL A 229 54.51 41.07 -25.02
CA VAL A 229 54.95 40.80 -26.39
C VAL A 229 53.82 40.18 -27.21
N SER A 230 53.72 40.53 -28.50
CA SER A 230 52.74 39.92 -29.42
C SER A 230 53.06 38.46 -29.74
N SER A 231 54.35 38.15 -29.84
CA SER A 231 54.90 36.85 -30.16
C SER A 231 56.30 36.76 -29.58
N GLY A 232 56.64 35.65 -28.93
CA GLY A 232 57.96 35.45 -28.32
C GLY A 232 57.94 35.22 -26.82
N LYS A 233 59.09 35.45 -26.20
CA LYS A 233 59.35 35.15 -24.80
C LYS A 233 60.08 36.30 -24.11
N ILE A 234 59.69 36.54 -22.87
CA ILE A 234 60.35 37.48 -21.96
C ILE A 234 61.11 36.66 -20.92
N ILE A 235 62.38 37.00 -20.70
CA ILE A 235 63.29 36.33 -19.77
C ILE A 235 63.88 37.39 -18.85
N SER A 236 63.53 37.36 -17.57
CA SER A 236 64.11 38.26 -16.57
C SER A 236 65.42 37.68 -16.00
N ASP A 237 66.50 38.45 -16.00
CA ASP A 237 67.75 38.09 -15.30
C ASP A 237 67.87 38.74 -13.90
N GLY A 238 66.80 39.43 -13.47
CA GLY A 238 66.70 40.16 -12.21
C GLY A 238 67.12 41.64 -12.30
N LYS A 239 67.93 42.03 -13.28
CA LYS A 239 68.28 43.44 -13.55
C LYS A 239 67.66 43.96 -14.84
N ASN A 240 67.50 43.10 -15.83
CA ASN A 240 66.90 43.41 -17.13
C ASN A 240 65.84 42.37 -17.51
N GLU A 241 64.84 42.82 -18.26
CA GLU A 241 63.94 41.98 -19.04
C GLU A 241 64.54 41.79 -20.44
N ILE A 242 64.96 40.56 -20.74
CA ILE A 242 65.42 40.16 -22.08
C ILE A 242 64.19 39.73 -22.86
N VAL A 243 63.86 40.50 -23.88
CA VAL A 243 62.74 40.19 -24.78
C VAL A 243 63.31 39.52 -26.02
N VAL A 244 62.72 38.39 -26.42
CA VAL A 244 63.01 37.74 -27.71
C VAL A 244 61.70 37.45 -28.43
N GLY A 245 61.43 38.23 -29.47
CA GLY A 245 60.29 38.08 -30.37
C GLY A 245 60.62 37.25 -31.59
N TYR A 246 59.59 36.65 -32.20
CA TYR A 246 59.70 36.01 -33.51
C TYR A 246 58.57 36.46 -34.43
N ALA A 247 58.86 36.53 -35.74
CA ALA A 247 57.90 36.81 -36.80
C ALA A 247 58.36 36.13 -38.09
N MET A 248 57.44 35.90 -39.03
CA MET A 248 57.73 35.23 -40.30
C MET A 248 56.96 35.86 -41.45
N PRO A 249 57.42 37.02 -41.96
CA PRO A 249 56.68 37.82 -42.91
C PRO A 249 56.36 37.06 -44.21
N GLY A 250 55.08 37.03 -44.57
CA GLY A 250 54.57 36.45 -45.81
C GLY A 250 54.22 34.96 -45.75
N LEU A 251 54.32 34.31 -44.58
CA LEU A 251 53.97 32.90 -44.42
C LEU A 251 52.46 32.67 -44.60
N GLU A 252 51.63 33.49 -43.97
CA GLU A 252 50.17 33.40 -44.02
C GLU A 252 49.63 33.57 -45.45
N GLU A 253 50.19 34.52 -46.20
CA GLU A 253 49.88 34.73 -47.62
C GLU A 253 50.34 33.56 -48.48
N SER A 254 51.56 33.05 -48.25
CA SER A 254 52.10 31.91 -49.02
C SER A 254 51.22 30.66 -48.87
N LEU A 255 50.65 30.46 -47.68
CA LEU A 255 49.78 29.33 -47.34
C LEU A 255 48.30 29.58 -47.66
N ASP A 256 47.92 30.79 -48.10
CA ASP A 256 46.53 31.19 -48.41
C ASP A 256 45.57 31.01 -47.23
N LEU A 257 46.01 31.48 -46.06
CA LEU A 257 45.26 31.36 -44.80
C LEU A 257 44.53 32.64 -44.39
N ALA A 258 44.83 33.79 -45.01
CA ALA A 258 44.34 35.10 -44.58
C ALA A 258 42.81 35.27 -44.60
N ASP A 259 42.13 34.60 -45.54
CA ASP A 259 40.65 34.61 -45.66
C ASP A 259 39.99 33.36 -45.04
N LYS A 260 40.77 32.48 -44.42
CA LYS A 260 40.28 31.24 -43.80
C LYS A 260 40.11 31.47 -42.30
N ASP A 261 39.00 31.00 -41.72
CA ASP A 261 38.68 31.11 -40.28
C ASP A 261 39.51 30.09 -39.46
N ILE A 262 40.84 30.15 -39.61
CA ILE A 262 41.84 29.24 -39.05
C ILE A 262 42.78 30.08 -38.17
N ASP A 263 42.84 29.76 -36.88
CA ASP A 263 43.74 30.43 -35.92
C ASP A 263 45.20 30.00 -36.17
N PHE A 264 45.94 30.77 -36.95
CA PHE A 264 47.34 30.50 -37.31
C PHE A 264 48.32 31.40 -36.54
N SER A 265 49.39 30.80 -35.98
CA SER A 265 50.18 31.39 -34.87
C SER A 265 51.53 32.02 -35.24
N MET A 266 51.72 32.46 -36.49
CA MET A 266 52.99 33.05 -36.93
C MET A 266 52.77 34.44 -37.56
N PRO A 267 53.05 35.54 -36.82
CA PRO A 267 52.73 36.89 -37.30
C PRO A 267 53.79 37.44 -38.26
N ASP A 268 53.38 38.39 -39.11
CA ASP A 268 54.27 39.16 -40.00
C ASP A 268 55.08 40.24 -39.28
N TYR A 269 54.71 40.58 -38.04
CA TYR A 269 55.32 41.65 -37.26
C TYR A 269 55.52 41.21 -35.81
N PHE A 270 56.35 41.97 -35.09
CA PHE A 270 56.60 41.76 -33.67
C PHE A 270 56.36 43.07 -32.89
N GLU A 271 55.54 43.03 -31.85
CA GLU A 271 55.28 44.17 -30.96
C GLU A 271 55.75 43.85 -29.54
N VAL A 272 56.39 44.84 -28.91
CA VAL A 272 56.64 44.88 -27.48
C VAL A 272 55.95 46.10 -26.90
N SER A 273 55.29 45.95 -25.75
CA SER A 273 54.73 47.07 -25.01
C SER A 273 55.13 47.01 -23.54
N ALA A 274 55.34 48.16 -22.92
CA ALA A 274 55.75 48.27 -21.53
C ALA A 274 55.32 49.62 -20.94
N ASP A 275 55.15 49.66 -19.63
CA ASP A 275 55.08 50.90 -18.87
C ASP A 275 56.51 51.37 -18.57
N VAL A 276 56.86 52.58 -19.04
CA VAL A 276 58.23 53.09 -19.00
C VAL A 276 58.35 54.37 -18.18
N THR A 277 59.42 54.47 -17.39
CA THR A 277 59.90 55.72 -16.78
C THR A 277 61.28 56.06 -17.31
N ASP A 278 61.47 57.30 -17.80
CA ASP A 278 62.74 57.75 -18.38
C ASP A 278 63.25 56.81 -19.49
N PHE A 279 62.51 56.77 -20.62
CA PHE A 279 62.77 55.83 -21.70
C PHE A 279 64.20 55.96 -22.23
N SER A 280 64.93 54.86 -22.20
CA SER A 280 66.15 54.65 -22.97
C SER A 280 66.19 53.21 -23.44
N LEU A 281 66.56 53.02 -24.70
CA LEU A 281 66.63 51.70 -25.31
C LEU A 281 68.05 51.49 -25.83
N ALA A 282 68.71 50.42 -25.39
CA ALA A 282 69.98 50.01 -25.98
C ALA A 282 69.75 49.53 -27.43
N MET A 283 70.83 49.25 -28.16
CA MET A 283 70.75 48.64 -29.48
C MET A 283 69.82 47.41 -29.47
N THR A 284 68.94 47.32 -30.47
CA THR A 284 68.15 46.10 -30.73
C THR A 284 68.81 45.29 -31.83
N ALA A 285 68.65 43.96 -31.79
CA ALA A 285 69.19 43.08 -32.80
C ALA A 285 68.13 42.13 -33.33
N THR A 286 68.06 41.97 -34.66
CA THR A 286 67.21 40.98 -35.33
C THR A 286 68.06 40.03 -36.14
N VAL A 287 67.92 38.73 -35.90
CA VAL A 287 68.49 37.69 -36.77
C VAL A 287 67.40 37.25 -37.74
N ALA A 288 67.68 37.30 -39.05
CA ALA A 288 66.83 36.70 -40.06
C ALA A 288 67.52 35.49 -40.69
N THR A 289 66.79 34.39 -40.80
CA THR A 289 67.26 33.18 -41.49
C THR A 289 66.12 32.47 -42.21
N ALA A 290 66.40 31.98 -43.43
CA ALA A 290 65.46 31.20 -44.23
C ALA A 290 65.50 29.69 -43.92
N ASP A 291 66.47 29.25 -43.11
CA ASP A 291 66.79 27.83 -42.92
C ASP A 291 66.00 27.17 -41.79
N VAL A 292 65.22 27.93 -41.02
CA VAL A 292 64.49 27.41 -39.85
C VAL A 292 63.54 26.27 -40.23
N LEU A 293 62.87 26.35 -41.39
CA LEU A 293 61.90 25.33 -41.81
C LEU A 293 62.57 24.04 -42.29
N SER A 294 63.81 24.09 -42.77
CA SER A 294 64.54 22.92 -43.27
C SER A 294 64.86 21.91 -42.16
N ASP A 295 65.02 22.39 -40.92
CA ASP A 295 65.28 21.57 -39.72
C ASP A 295 64.01 20.89 -39.16
N PHE A 296 62.83 21.36 -39.56
CA PHE A 296 61.58 20.66 -39.28
C PHE A 296 61.41 19.57 -40.35
N ASP A 297 61.41 18.29 -39.95
CA ASP A 297 61.23 17.16 -40.86
C ASP A 297 59.79 17.09 -41.39
N ILE A 298 59.49 17.96 -42.36
CA ILE A 298 58.21 18.03 -43.09
C ILE A 298 58.23 17.04 -44.27
N ASN A 299 59.30 16.24 -44.45
CA ASN A 299 59.36 15.25 -45.52
C ASN A 299 58.47 14.02 -45.24
N GLY A 300 57.96 13.85 -44.02
CA GLY A 300 57.03 12.77 -43.65
C GLY A 300 55.57 12.97 -44.07
N VAL A 301 55.22 14.05 -44.77
CA VAL A 301 53.81 14.41 -45.05
C VAL A 301 53.32 13.88 -46.41
N GLU A 302 53.67 12.62 -46.73
CA GLU A 302 53.11 11.91 -47.88
C GLU A 302 51.64 11.48 -47.67
N ASP A 303 51.17 11.39 -46.42
CA ASP A 303 49.83 10.92 -46.01
C ASP A 303 48.69 11.95 -46.13
N PHE A 304 48.86 13.05 -46.87
CA PHE A 304 47.75 13.98 -47.12
C PHE A 304 46.59 13.31 -47.89
N ASP A 305 46.88 12.31 -48.73
CA ASP A 305 45.84 11.56 -49.43
C ASP A 305 45.02 10.70 -48.44
N GLU A 306 45.67 10.11 -47.42
CA GLU A 306 44.97 9.39 -46.34
C GLU A 306 44.17 10.34 -45.43
N LEU A 307 44.62 11.58 -45.27
CA LEU A 307 43.94 12.61 -44.50
C LEU A 307 42.64 13.08 -45.18
N GLU A 308 42.62 13.19 -46.51
CA GLU A 308 41.42 13.49 -47.29
C GLU A 308 40.37 12.37 -47.14
N ASP A 309 40.76 11.12 -47.36
CA ASP A 309 39.90 9.95 -47.17
C ASP A 309 39.37 9.87 -45.73
N SER A 310 40.23 10.13 -44.74
CA SER A 310 39.85 10.17 -43.33
C SER A 310 38.85 11.28 -43.00
N MET A 311 38.95 12.44 -43.67
CA MET A 311 38.03 13.56 -43.47
C MET A 311 36.65 13.27 -44.08
N LYS A 312 36.63 12.63 -45.26
CA LYS A 312 35.39 12.13 -45.86
C LYS A 312 34.74 11.05 -45.00
N ASP A 313 35.52 10.08 -44.52
CA ASP A 313 35.03 9.02 -43.63
C ASP A 313 34.50 9.60 -42.32
N LEU A 314 35.14 10.65 -41.78
CA LEU A 314 34.68 11.36 -40.60
C LEU A 314 33.33 12.04 -40.83
N THR A 315 33.14 12.72 -41.96
CA THR A 315 31.85 13.33 -42.34
C THR A 315 30.76 12.27 -42.52
N ASP A 316 31.06 11.17 -43.21
CA ASP A 316 30.10 10.07 -43.41
C ASP A 316 29.76 9.36 -42.08
N ALA A 317 30.74 9.19 -41.19
CA ALA A 317 30.53 8.62 -39.86
C ALA A 317 29.71 9.54 -38.96
N SER A 318 29.95 10.85 -39.02
CA SER A 318 29.22 11.86 -38.27
C SER A 318 27.74 11.92 -38.68
N LYS A 319 27.44 11.93 -39.98
CA LYS A 319 26.06 11.81 -40.49
C LYS A 319 25.36 10.54 -39.99
N LYS A 320 26.03 9.40 -40.05
CA LYS A 320 25.49 8.14 -39.50
C LYS A 320 25.24 8.22 -38.00
N LEU A 321 26.09 8.93 -37.26
CA LEU A 321 25.92 9.15 -35.83
C LEU A 321 24.68 10.02 -35.57
N VAL A 322 24.51 11.12 -36.30
CA VAL A 322 23.32 11.97 -36.25
C VAL A 322 22.06 11.15 -36.55
N ASP A 323 22.03 10.40 -37.65
CA ASP A 323 20.91 9.52 -38.02
C ASP A 323 20.61 8.50 -36.91
N GLY A 324 21.63 7.82 -36.39
CA GLY A 324 21.48 6.85 -35.30
C GLY A 324 20.95 7.47 -34.01
N THR A 325 21.34 8.71 -33.68
CA THR A 325 20.76 9.44 -32.54
C THR A 325 19.32 9.88 -32.80
N SER A 326 18.93 10.13 -34.05
CA SER A 326 17.54 10.38 -34.42
C SER A 326 16.69 9.12 -34.27
N ASP A 327 17.17 7.97 -34.75
CA ASP A 327 16.50 6.67 -34.57
C ASP A 327 16.33 6.33 -33.09
N LEU A 328 17.35 6.61 -32.27
CA LEU A 328 17.28 6.44 -30.82
C LEU A 328 16.22 7.37 -30.19
N ALA A 329 16.13 8.62 -30.63
CA ALA A 329 15.12 9.57 -30.15
C ALA A 329 13.70 9.11 -30.48
N ASP A 330 13.48 8.57 -31.68
CA ASP A 330 12.19 8.02 -32.10
C ASP A 330 11.84 6.75 -31.30
N GLY A 331 12.82 5.87 -31.06
CA GLY A 331 12.66 4.68 -30.23
C GLY A 331 12.29 5.02 -28.78
N VAL A 332 12.94 6.04 -28.19
CA VAL A 332 12.63 6.51 -26.83
C VAL A 332 11.28 7.22 -26.78
N THR A 333 10.87 7.92 -27.84
CA THR A 333 9.52 8.48 -27.94
C THR A 333 8.46 7.37 -27.97
N THR A 334 8.70 6.30 -28.73
CA THR A 334 7.81 5.12 -28.73
C THR A 334 7.74 4.47 -27.34
N LEU A 335 8.88 4.35 -26.65
CA LEU A 335 8.91 3.86 -25.27
C LEU A 335 8.10 4.76 -24.33
N LYS A 336 8.19 6.09 -24.48
CA LYS A 336 7.45 7.09 -23.70
C LYS A 336 5.93 6.96 -23.89
N ASP A 337 5.48 6.76 -25.12
CA ASP A 337 4.06 6.53 -25.42
C ASP A 337 3.58 5.22 -24.80
N GLY A 338 4.41 4.18 -24.85
CA GLY A 338 4.17 2.89 -24.19
C GLY A 338 4.05 3.02 -22.66
N THR A 339 4.94 3.78 -22.00
CA THR A 339 4.86 3.99 -20.54
C THR A 339 3.66 4.85 -20.15
N THR A 340 3.29 5.82 -20.98
CA THR A 340 2.06 6.61 -20.79
C THR A 340 0.83 5.71 -20.83
N THR A 341 0.74 4.83 -21.84
CA THR A 341 -0.35 3.85 -21.97
C THR A 341 -0.41 2.90 -20.77
N LEU A 342 0.74 2.40 -20.31
CA LEU A 342 0.82 1.56 -19.11
C LEU A 342 0.31 2.30 -17.87
N ARG A 343 0.77 3.54 -17.65
CA ARG A 343 0.36 4.38 -16.52
C ARG A 343 -1.15 4.60 -16.51
N ASP A 344 -1.73 4.98 -17.65
CA ASP A 344 -3.17 5.25 -17.78
C ASP A 344 -4.00 3.96 -17.57
N GLY A 345 -3.50 2.81 -18.02
CA GLY A 345 -4.10 1.49 -17.77
C GLY A 345 -4.07 1.10 -16.29
N VAL A 346 -2.95 1.37 -15.59
CA VAL A 346 -2.83 1.13 -14.15
C VAL A 346 -3.70 2.09 -13.35
N GLU A 347 -3.84 3.35 -13.77
CA GLU A 347 -4.77 4.30 -13.14
C GLU A 347 -6.23 3.85 -13.26
N THR A 348 -6.61 3.29 -14.42
CA THR A 348 -7.92 2.67 -14.59
C THR A 348 -8.10 1.47 -13.66
N LEU A 349 -7.07 0.62 -13.53
CA LEU A 349 -7.10 -0.52 -12.62
C LEU A 349 -7.21 -0.09 -11.15
N ASP A 350 -6.52 0.97 -10.75
CA ASP A 350 -6.59 1.59 -9.42
C ASP A 350 -8.03 2.00 -9.10
N GLY A 351 -8.68 2.74 -10.00
CA GLY A 351 -10.08 3.12 -9.87
C GLY A 351 -11.03 1.92 -9.75
N LYS A 352 -10.87 0.90 -10.61
CA LYS A 352 -11.67 -0.34 -10.57
C LYS A 352 -11.42 -1.20 -9.34
N SER A 353 -10.21 -1.17 -8.79
CA SER A 353 -9.90 -1.85 -7.53
C SER A 353 -10.61 -1.18 -6.35
N GLY A 354 -10.75 0.15 -6.37
CA GLY A 354 -11.57 0.89 -5.39
C GLY A 354 -13.04 0.48 -5.44
N GLU A 355 -13.63 0.44 -6.64
CA GLU A 355 -15.03 -0.04 -6.83
C GLU A 355 -15.22 -1.49 -6.30
N LEU A 356 -14.22 -2.35 -6.47
CA LEU A 356 -14.24 -3.72 -5.95
C LEU A 356 -14.26 -3.75 -4.42
N VAL A 357 -13.43 -2.94 -3.76
CA VAL A 357 -13.39 -2.81 -2.29
C VAL A 357 -14.71 -2.27 -1.75
N ASP A 358 -15.32 -1.29 -2.41
CA ASP A 358 -16.65 -0.78 -2.03
C ASP A 358 -17.74 -1.87 -2.15
N GLY A 359 -17.69 -2.68 -3.20
CA GLY A 359 -18.57 -3.83 -3.38
C GLY A 359 -18.37 -4.89 -2.28
N MET A 360 -17.11 -5.18 -1.91
CA MET A 360 -16.79 -6.09 -0.81
C MET A 360 -17.25 -5.53 0.55
N SER A 361 -17.13 -4.23 0.79
CA SER A 361 -17.65 -3.56 1.98
C SER A 361 -19.17 -3.73 2.08
N THR A 362 -19.88 -3.51 0.97
CA THR A 362 -21.33 -3.71 0.89
C THR A 362 -21.71 -5.15 1.22
N LEU A 363 -20.98 -6.13 0.67
CA LEU A 363 -21.19 -7.55 0.96
C LEU A 363 -20.91 -7.90 2.43
N ALA A 364 -19.84 -7.34 3.02
CA ALA A 364 -19.50 -7.53 4.42
C ALA A 364 -20.59 -6.97 5.35
N ASN A 365 -21.09 -5.76 5.06
CA ASN A 365 -22.20 -5.15 5.80
C ASN A 365 -23.47 -5.99 5.70
N GLY A 366 -23.84 -6.42 4.49
CA GLY A 366 -25.01 -7.29 4.29
C GLY A 366 -24.90 -8.64 5.01
N ALA A 367 -23.70 -9.21 5.09
CA ALA A 367 -23.45 -10.41 5.88
C ALA A 367 -23.60 -10.17 7.40
N SER A 368 -23.19 -9.01 7.89
CA SER A 368 -23.40 -8.59 9.29
C SER A 368 -24.88 -8.40 9.60
N GLU A 369 -25.63 -7.71 8.75
CA GLU A 369 -27.09 -7.53 8.90
C GLU A 369 -27.83 -8.87 8.88
N LEU A 370 -27.43 -9.79 7.99
CA LEU A 370 -27.97 -11.14 7.98
C LEU A 370 -27.68 -11.85 9.32
N ASN A 371 -26.44 -11.77 9.82
CA ASN A 371 -26.08 -12.37 11.10
C ASN A 371 -26.96 -11.84 12.25
N GLU A 372 -27.13 -10.52 12.37
CA GLU A 372 -28.01 -9.90 13.37
C GLU A 372 -29.49 -10.34 13.23
N GLY A 373 -29.96 -10.52 11.99
CA GLY A 373 -31.29 -11.07 11.72
C GLY A 373 -31.42 -12.52 12.21
N THR A 374 -30.35 -13.30 12.09
CA THR A 374 -30.27 -14.68 12.56
C THR A 374 -30.24 -14.78 14.08
N ASP A 375 -29.52 -13.87 14.76
CA ASP A 375 -29.54 -13.74 16.22
C ASP A 375 -30.95 -13.47 16.76
N LYS A 376 -31.69 -12.58 16.08
CA LYS A 376 -33.11 -12.30 16.42
C LYS A 376 -34.00 -13.51 16.21
N LEU A 377 -33.78 -14.26 15.13
CA LEU A 377 -34.50 -15.50 14.86
C LEU A 377 -34.19 -16.57 15.91
N ALA A 378 -32.94 -16.68 16.36
CA ALA A 378 -32.51 -17.60 17.43
C ALA A 378 -33.25 -17.29 18.73
N GLN A 379 -33.24 -16.02 19.15
CA GLN A 379 -34.00 -15.58 20.34
C GLN A 379 -35.51 -15.86 20.21
N GLY A 380 -36.08 -15.64 19.02
CA GLY A 380 -37.48 -15.98 18.74
C GLY A 380 -37.76 -17.48 18.87
N SER A 381 -36.85 -18.32 18.37
CA SER A 381 -36.96 -19.78 18.44
C SER A 381 -36.81 -20.31 19.87
N ASP A 382 -35.87 -19.78 20.65
CA ASP A 382 -35.70 -20.10 22.07
C ASP A 382 -36.98 -19.78 22.86
N ASN A 383 -37.58 -18.62 22.61
CA ASN A 383 -38.85 -18.22 23.25
C ASN A 383 -40.01 -19.14 22.87
N LEU A 384 -40.08 -19.56 21.60
CA LEU A 384 -41.09 -20.52 21.14
C LEU A 384 -40.92 -21.89 21.80
N GLU A 385 -39.69 -22.41 21.85
CA GLU A 385 -39.39 -23.69 22.50
C GLU A 385 -39.73 -23.66 23.99
N ALA A 386 -39.32 -22.60 24.70
CA ALA A 386 -39.64 -22.42 26.12
C ALA A 386 -41.15 -22.30 26.36
N GLY A 387 -41.85 -21.56 25.51
CA GLY A 387 -43.31 -21.42 25.58
C GLY A 387 -44.04 -22.75 25.32
N ALA A 388 -43.60 -23.49 24.30
CA ALA A 388 -44.16 -24.80 23.98
C ALA A 388 -43.91 -25.83 25.09
N LYS A 389 -42.71 -25.83 25.69
CA LYS A 389 -42.40 -26.66 26.87
C LYS A 389 -43.33 -26.38 28.03
N LYS A 390 -43.52 -25.10 28.36
CA LYS A 390 -44.41 -24.67 29.46
C LYS A 390 -45.86 -25.09 29.20
N LEU A 391 -46.34 -24.95 27.96
CA LEU A 391 -47.68 -25.39 27.57
C LEU A 391 -47.82 -26.91 27.67
N ASP A 392 -46.80 -27.66 27.27
CA ASP A 392 -46.76 -29.12 27.36
C ASP A 392 -46.80 -29.62 28.82
N GLU A 393 -46.03 -28.99 29.71
CA GLU A 393 -46.05 -29.24 31.17
C GLU A 393 -47.40 -28.88 31.80
N SER A 394 -47.98 -27.73 31.42
CA SER A 394 -49.29 -27.29 31.93
C SER A 394 -50.42 -28.22 31.48
N THR A 395 -50.34 -28.73 30.25
CA THR A 395 -51.33 -29.68 29.73
C THR A 395 -51.21 -31.03 30.42
N GLN A 396 -49.99 -31.47 30.79
CA GLN A 396 -49.83 -32.65 31.65
C GLN A 396 -50.55 -32.47 32.98
N THR A 397 -50.37 -31.31 33.62
CA THR A 397 -51.04 -30.99 34.90
C THR A 397 -52.56 -31.01 34.77
N LEU A 398 -53.11 -30.50 33.65
CA LEU A 398 -54.53 -30.58 33.35
C LEU A 398 -55.01 -32.03 33.23
N VAL A 399 -54.31 -32.87 32.47
CA VAL A 399 -54.64 -34.29 32.31
C VAL A 399 -54.62 -35.02 33.65
N ASP A 400 -53.61 -34.76 34.48
CA ASP A 400 -53.50 -35.35 35.81
C ASP A 400 -54.68 -34.94 36.71
N GLY A 401 -55.07 -33.66 36.69
CA GLY A 401 -56.23 -33.16 37.44
C GLY A 401 -57.58 -33.72 36.95
N LEU A 402 -57.72 -33.94 35.63
CA LEU A 402 -58.90 -34.60 35.06
C LEU A 402 -59.00 -36.06 35.52
N ASN A 403 -57.88 -36.79 35.52
CA ASN A 403 -57.84 -38.16 36.01
C ASN A 403 -58.20 -38.24 37.51
N GLN A 404 -57.66 -37.34 38.32
CA GLN A 404 -57.99 -37.27 39.76
C GLN A 404 -59.49 -36.97 39.99
N THR A 405 -60.07 -36.07 39.19
CA THR A 405 -61.50 -35.75 39.27
C THR A 405 -62.36 -36.95 38.85
N LYS A 406 -61.94 -37.69 37.82
CA LYS A 406 -62.58 -38.92 37.38
C LYS A 406 -62.57 -39.99 38.48
N GLU A 407 -61.43 -40.22 39.14
CA GLU A 407 -61.34 -41.17 40.26
C GLU A 407 -62.30 -40.80 41.41
N GLY A 408 -62.44 -39.51 41.70
CA GLY A 408 -63.42 -39.00 42.68
C GLY A 408 -64.87 -39.27 42.27
N ALA A 409 -65.20 -39.07 40.99
CA ALA A 409 -66.52 -39.38 40.45
C ALA A 409 -66.81 -40.90 40.53
N ASP A 410 -65.85 -41.75 40.15
CA ASP A 410 -65.97 -43.22 40.23
C ASP A 410 -66.20 -43.69 41.69
N THR A 411 -65.54 -43.06 42.65
CA THR A 411 -65.74 -43.31 44.09
C THR A 411 -67.14 -42.91 44.55
N LEU A 412 -67.66 -41.77 44.06
CA LEU A 412 -69.00 -41.31 44.38
C LEU A 412 -70.07 -42.25 43.79
N VAL A 413 -69.90 -42.68 42.53
CA VAL A 413 -70.75 -43.71 41.88
C VAL A 413 -70.83 -44.97 42.73
N SER A 414 -69.68 -45.48 43.19
CA SER A 414 -69.61 -46.69 44.01
C SER A 414 -70.31 -46.52 45.37
N SER A 415 -70.29 -45.31 45.94
CA SER A 415 -70.91 -45.01 47.23
C SER A 415 -72.45 -44.95 47.17
N TYR A 416 -73.03 -44.68 45.98
CA TYR A 416 -74.48 -44.64 45.84
C TYR A 416 -75.17 -45.98 46.02
N SER A 417 -74.53 -47.09 45.63
CA SER A 417 -75.15 -48.42 45.77
C SER A 417 -75.54 -48.69 47.22
N ALA A 418 -74.67 -48.36 48.18
CA ALA A 418 -74.95 -48.52 49.60
C ALA A 418 -76.09 -47.59 50.09
N ALA A 419 -76.18 -46.38 49.56
CA ALA A 419 -77.24 -45.43 49.91
C ALA A 419 -78.61 -45.87 49.36
N VAL A 420 -78.64 -46.35 48.11
CA VAL A 420 -79.85 -46.93 47.48
C VAL A 420 -80.35 -48.11 48.30
N ASP A 421 -79.44 -49.06 48.62
CA ASP A 421 -79.77 -50.23 49.43
C ASP A 421 -80.32 -49.83 50.81
N GLY A 422 -79.66 -48.89 51.50
CA GLY A 422 -80.11 -48.40 52.80
C GLY A 422 -81.47 -47.70 52.77
N SER A 423 -81.72 -46.86 51.75
CA SER A 423 -83.02 -46.18 51.60
C SER A 423 -84.15 -47.16 51.27
N SER A 424 -83.88 -48.18 50.45
CA SER A 424 -84.82 -49.25 50.13
C SER A 424 -85.17 -50.10 51.36
N GLN A 425 -84.17 -50.43 52.17
CA GLN A 425 -84.37 -51.15 53.44
C GLN A 425 -85.20 -50.33 54.43
N LEU A 426 -84.95 -49.02 54.54
CA LEU A 426 -85.73 -48.13 55.38
C LEU A 426 -87.19 -48.06 54.93
N ALA A 427 -87.44 -47.89 53.62
CA ALA A 427 -88.79 -47.88 53.05
C ALA A 427 -89.53 -49.19 53.33
N ALA A 428 -88.89 -50.35 53.09
CA ALA A 428 -89.48 -51.66 53.36
C ALA A 428 -89.80 -51.87 54.86
N GLY A 429 -88.93 -51.40 55.76
CA GLY A 429 -89.16 -51.43 57.21
C GLY A 429 -90.34 -50.55 57.64
N LEU A 430 -90.45 -49.35 57.05
CA LEU A 430 -91.56 -48.42 57.32
C LEU A 430 -92.89 -48.91 56.75
N GLU A 431 -92.88 -49.55 55.58
CA GLU A 431 -94.06 -50.21 55.02
C GLU A 431 -94.53 -51.35 55.92
N SER A 432 -93.60 -52.16 56.44
CA SER A 432 -93.90 -53.21 57.41
C SER A 432 -94.49 -52.65 58.71
N LEU A 433 -93.93 -51.55 59.24
CA LEU A 433 -94.45 -50.86 60.42
C LEU A 433 -95.85 -50.29 60.17
N ASN A 434 -96.07 -49.64 59.03
CA ASN A 434 -97.35 -49.05 58.65
C ASN A 434 -98.44 -50.12 58.49
N ASN A 435 -98.10 -51.25 57.88
CA ASN A 435 -98.99 -52.41 57.76
C ASN A 435 -99.31 -53.00 59.15
N GLY A 436 -98.31 -53.15 60.03
CA GLY A 436 -98.51 -53.61 61.40
C GLY A 436 -99.39 -52.65 62.22
N ALA A 437 -99.20 -51.35 62.08
CA ALA A 437 -100.04 -50.33 62.72
C ALA A 437 -101.49 -50.39 62.21
N SER A 438 -101.70 -50.57 60.90
CA SER A 438 -103.03 -50.71 60.30
C SER A 438 -103.75 -51.99 60.75
N GLN A 439 -103.01 -53.10 60.87
CA GLN A 439 -103.54 -54.37 61.41
C GLN A 439 -103.91 -54.22 62.89
N LEU A 440 -103.06 -53.57 63.69
CA LEU A 440 -103.34 -53.30 65.10
C LEU A 440 -104.58 -52.40 65.24
N GLN A 441 -104.72 -51.38 64.40
CA GLN A 441 -105.90 -50.50 64.39
C GLN A 441 -107.18 -51.30 64.11
N SER A 442 -107.13 -52.14 63.08
CA SER A 442 -108.26 -53.02 62.72
C SER A 442 -108.61 -53.99 63.85
N GLY A 443 -107.61 -54.52 64.56
CA GLY A 443 -107.80 -55.39 65.71
C GLY A 443 -108.43 -54.68 66.91
N VAL A 444 -107.98 -53.46 67.22
CA VAL A 444 -108.55 -52.63 68.29
C VAL A 444 -110.02 -52.29 67.98
N SER A 445 -110.33 -51.89 66.74
CA SER A 445 -111.72 -51.64 66.31
C SER A 445 -112.58 -52.90 66.41
N SER A 446 -112.10 -54.03 65.88
CA SER A 446 -112.83 -55.31 65.91
C SER A 446 -113.10 -55.80 67.35
N MET A 447 -112.15 -55.57 68.26
CA MET A 447 -112.32 -55.87 69.69
C MET A 447 -113.38 -54.97 70.33
N GLY A 448 -113.38 -53.68 70.00
CA GLY A 448 -114.41 -52.74 70.43
C GLY A 448 -115.81 -53.13 69.94
N ASP A 449 -115.93 -53.50 68.67
CA ASP A 449 -117.20 -53.96 68.07
C ASP A 449 -117.69 -55.26 68.72
N SER A 450 -116.80 -56.24 68.91
CA SER A 450 -117.13 -57.54 69.53
C SER A 450 -117.58 -57.39 70.98
N LEU A 451 -116.94 -56.49 71.73
CA LEU A 451 -117.33 -56.17 73.10
C LEU A 451 -118.70 -55.50 73.14
N SER A 452 -118.96 -54.55 72.24
CA SER A 452 -120.25 -53.87 72.09
C SER A 452 -121.37 -54.87 71.77
N ALA A 453 -121.12 -55.79 70.83
CA ALA A 453 -122.06 -56.84 70.45
C ALA A 453 -122.34 -57.80 71.62
N SER A 454 -121.31 -58.21 72.37
CA SER A 454 -121.46 -59.09 73.53
C SER A 454 -122.27 -58.44 74.65
N ILE A 455 -122.00 -57.16 74.94
CA ILE A 455 -122.77 -56.38 75.92
C ILE A 455 -124.25 -56.32 75.51
N ALA A 456 -124.53 -56.03 74.23
CA ALA A 456 -125.89 -55.98 73.71
C ALA A 456 -126.59 -57.35 73.80
N GLU A 457 -125.92 -58.43 73.41
CA GLU A 457 -126.45 -59.79 73.47
C GLU A 457 -126.79 -60.22 74.90
N TYR A 458 -125.86 -60.04 75.85
CA TYR A 458 -126.09 -60.40 77.25
C TYR A 458 -127.16 -59.52 77.89
N SER A 459 -127.22 -58.23 77.55
CA SER A 459 -128.29 -57.34 78.02
C SER A 459 -129.66 -57.81 77.53
N ALA A 460 -129.78 -58.25 76.27
CA ALA A 460 -131.02 -58.81 75.73
C ALA A 460 -131.42 -60.12 76.43
N LYS A 461 -130.47 -61.04 76.69
CA LYS A 461 -130.73 -62.28 77.43
C LYS A 461 -131.14 -62.02 78.89
N ILE A 462 -130.57 -61.00 79.53
CA ILE A 462 -130.99 -60.56 80.87
C ILE A 462 -132.44 -60.08 80.85
N GLN A 463 -132.84 -59.30 79.84
CA GLN A 463 -134.23 -58.86 79.68
C GLN A 463 -135.19 -60.03 79.42
N GLU A 464 -134.79 -61.01 78.62
CA GLU A 464 -135.57 -62.23 78.38
C GLU A 464 -135.71 -63.05 79.68
N ALA A 465 -134.62 -63.22 80.43
CA ALA A 465 -134.63 -63.88 81.73
C ALA A 465 -135.53 -63.14 82.74
N GLU A 466 -135.50 -61.80 82.75
CA GLU A 466 -136.37 -60.97 83.58
C GLU A 466 -137.85 -61.19 83.26
N ALA A 467 -138.20 -61.24 81.97
CA ALA A 467 -139.55 -61.54 81.53
C ALA A 467 -139.98 -62.97 81.91
N GLY A 468 -139.08 -63.95 81.76
CA GLY A 468 -139.31 -65.34 82.15
C GLY A 468 -139.50 -65.53 83.66
N ILE A 469 -138.68 -64.85 84.47
CA ILE A 469 -138.80 -64.82 85.93
C ILE A 469 -140.15 -64.21 86.33
N SER A 470 -140.52 -63.07 85.75
CA SER A 470 -141.81 -62.42 86.01
C SER A 470 -143.00 -63.34 85.66
N GLY A 471 -142.89 -64.08 84.55
CA GLY A 471 -143.88 -65.08 84.15
C GLY A 471 -143.95 -66.26 85.13
N ALA A 472 -142.81 -66.74 85.61
CA ALA A 472 -142.76 -67.78 86.64
C ALA A 472 -143.35 -67.30 87.98
N GLU A 473 -143.09 -66.07 88.41
CA GLU A 473 -143.71 -65.48 89.59
C GLU A 473 -145.24 -65.43 89.47
N ALA A 474 -145.76 -65.03 88.32
CA ALA A 474 -147.19 -65.05 88.04
C ALA A 474 -147.75 -66.49 88.13
N ALA A 475 -147.10 -67.46 87.52
CA ALA A 475 -147.51 -68.87 87.58
C ALA A 475 -147.44 -69.45 89.00
N LYS A 476 -146.43 -69.08 89.79
CA LYS A 476 -146.34 -69.43 91.21
C LYS A 476 -147.53 -68.88 91.98
N SER A 477 -147.87 -67.60 91.77
CA SER A 477 -149.02 -66.96 92.40
C SER A 477 -150.34 -67.67 92.04
N ASP A 478 -150.50 -68.09 90.79
CA ASP A 478 -151.65 -68.88 90.34
C ASP A 478 -151.69 -70.25 91.03
N LEU A 479 -150.56 -70.95 91.12
CA LEU A 479 -150.45 -72.23 91.82
C LEU A 479 -150.75 -72.11 93.31
N GLN A 480 -150.30 -71.05 93.99
CA GLN A 480 -150.65 -70.77 95.39
C GLN A 480 -152.14 -70.50 95.56
N THR A 481 -152.77 -69.83 94.59
CA THR A 481 -154.22 -69.64 94.57
C THR A 481 -154.96 -70.96 94.41
N GLN A 482 -154.50 -71.83 93.51
CA GLN A 482 -155.05 -73.18 93.32
C GLN A 482 -154.83 -74.06 94.57
N GLU A 483 -153.67 -73.97 95.21
CA GLU A 483 -153.38 -74.65 96.47
C GLU A 483 -154.36 -74.20 97.57
N ALA A 484 -154.58 -72.89 97.73
CA ALA A 484 -155.54 -72.36 98.69
C ALA A 484 -156.96 -72.89 98.44
N GLN A 485 -157.39 -72.95 97.18
CA GLN A 485 -158.68 -73.53 96.79
C GLN A 485 -158.75 -75.04 97.11
N LEU A 486 -157.67 -75.79 96.85
CA LEU A 486 -157.57 -77.20 97.17
C LEU A 486 -157.66 -77.43 98.69
N ILE A 487 -156.94 -76.63 99.49
CA ILE A 487 -157.01 -76.65 100.96
C ILE A 487 -158.46 -76.46 101.43
N ASP A 488 -159.17 -75.48 100.88
CA ASP A 488 -160.56 -75.21 101.27
C ASP A 488 -161.51 -76.35 100.85
N GLY A 489 -161.30 -76.97 99.69
CA GLY A 489 -162.03 -78.17 99.27
C GLY A 489 -161.76 -79.41 100.12
N ILE A 490 -160.50 -79.61 100.54
CA ILE A 490 -160.09 -80.69 101.46
C ILE A 490 -160.79 -80.50 102.83
N LYS A 491 -160.78 -79.28 103.39
CA LYS A 491 -161.49 -78.97 104.64
C LYS A 491 -162.98 -79.29 104.56
N ALA A 492 -163.62 -79.00 103.42
CA ALA A 492 -165.03 -79.29 103.20
C ALA A 492 -165.33 -80.80 103.13
N THR A 493 -164.43 -81.61 102.54
CA THR A 493 -164.60 -83.06 102.38
C THR A 493 -164.27 -83.83 103.66
N ALA A 494 -163.23 -83.42 104.39
CA ALA A 494 -162.82 -83.97 105.69
C ALA A 494 -163.95 -83.97 106.73
N ALA A 495 -164.80 -82.94 106.73
CA ALA A 495 -165.96 -82.83 107.59
C ALA A 495 -167.04 -83.90 107.32
N ALA A 496 -167.00 -84.60 106.17
CA ALA A 496 -168.03 -85.52 105.71
C ALA A 496 -167.67 -87.02 105.78
N SER A 497 -166.39 -87.41 105.80
CA SER A 497 -165.97 -88.83 105.62
C SER A 497 -165.07 -89.44 106.71
N GLY A 498 -164.48 -88.67 107.64
CA GLY A 498 -163.72 -89.19 108.78
C GLY A 498 -162.34 -89.83 108.50
N ASP A 499 -161.87 -89.85 107.24
CA ASP A 499 -160.50 -90.27 106.86
C ASP A 499 -159.84 -89.21 105.97
N THR A 500 -158.79 -88.55 106.48
CA THR A 500 -158.10 -87.39 105.85
C THR A 500 -156.65 -87.67 105.45
N SER A 501 -156.14 -88.86 105.79
CA SER A 501 -154.69 -89.16 105.81
C SER A 501 -154.03 -89.03 104.43
N ALA A 502 -154.70 -89.46 103.36
CA ALA A 502 -154.17 -89.40 101.98
C ALA A 502 -154.26 -88.01 101.32
N LEU A 503 -155.12 -87.12 101.82
CA LEU A 503 -155.29 -85.76 101.28
C LEU A 503 -154.25 -84.80 101.87
N GLU A 504 -153.86 -84.98 103.14
CA GLU A 504 -152.79 -84.22 103.78
C GLU A 504 -151.41 -84.48 103.14
N GLU A 505 -151.14 -85.72 102.72
CA GLU A 505 -149.92 -86.08 102.00
C GLU A 505 -149.83 -85.40 100.63
N ASN A 506 -150.94 -85.36 99.88
CA ASN A 506 -150.99 -84.68 98.58
C ASN A 506 -150.82 -83.16 98.71
N LEU A 507 -151.38 -82.54 99.76
CA LEU A 507 -151.19 -81.11 100.03
C LEU A 507 -149.73 -80.78 100.36
N ALA A 508 -149.07 -81.60 101.18
CA ALA A 508 -147.66 -81.44 101.50
C ALA A 508 -146.77 -81.54 100.23
N GLN A 509 -147.13 -82.41 99.28
CA GLN A 509 -146.44 -82.51 97.99
C GLN A 509 -146.63 -81.26 97.12
N VAL A 510 -147.84 -80.68 97.08
CA VAL A 510 -148.09 -79.41 96.36
C VAL A 510 -147.30 -78.25 96.98
N GLN A 511 -147.29 -78.16 98.31
CA GLN A 511 -146.50 -77.16 99.04
C GLN A 511 -145.00 -77.31 98.80
N ALA A 512 -144.50 -78.55 98.82
CA ALA A 512 -143.11 -78.84 98.50
C ALA A 512 -142.79 -78.46 97.03
N GLY A 513 -143.71 -78.70 96.10
CA GLY A 513 -143.58 -78.31 94.70
C GLY A 513 -143.53 -76.79 94.50
N ILE A 514 -144.41 -76.05 95.18
CA ILE A 514 -144.42 -74.56 95.15
C ILE A 514 -143.13 -74.00 95.79
N ALA A 515 -142.66 -74.59 96.89
CA ALA A 515 -141.40 -74.20 97.52
C ALA A 515 -140.18 -74.48 96.62
N GLN A 516 -140.16 -75.62 95.90
CA GLN A 516 -139.15 -75.91 94.89
C GLN A 516 -139.21 -74.91 93.72
N TYR A 517 -140.41 -74.53 93.29
CA TYR A 517 -140.61 -73.56 92.22
C TYR A 517 -140.12 -72.16 92.64
N ASP A 518 -140.37 -71.75 93.89
CA ASP A 518 -139.86 -70.51 94.48
C ASP A 518 -138.33 -70.49 94.61
N ALA A 519 -137.75 -71.61 95.03
CA ALA A 519 -136.30 -71.77 95.02
C ALA A 519 -135.73 -71.66 93.60
N GLY A 520 -136.45 -72.15 92.59
CA GLY A 520 -136.15 -71.96 91.18
C GLY A 520 -136.14 -70.49 90.74
N ILE A 521 -137.17 -69.72 91.13
CA ILE A 521 -137.26 -68.27 90.88
C ILE A 521 -136.10 -67.52 91.57
N THR A 522 -135.84 -67.83 92.84
CA THR A 522 -134.73 -67.23 93.61
C THR A 522 -133.39 -67.50 92.93
N ASN A 523 -133.15 -68.72 92.47
CA ASN A 523 -131.95 -69.08 91.72
C ASN A 523 -131.85 -68.29 90.40
N ALA A 524 -132.96 -68.10 89.70
CA ALA A 524 -132.99 -67.32 88.46
C ALA A 524 -132.65 -65.82 88.69
N TYR A 525 -133.14 -65.22 89.78
CA TYR A 525 -132.73 -63.86 90.18
C TYR A 525 -131.24 -63.76 90.50
N ASN A 526 -130.68 -64.74 91.22
CA ASN A 526 -129.25 -64.77 91.51
C ASN A 526 -128.42 -64.86 90.22
N LEU A 527 -128.82 -65.72 89.27
CA LEU A 527 -128.16 -65.83 87.97
C LEU A 527 -128.30 -64.54 87.13
N LYS A 528 -129.45 -63.86 87.17
CA LYS A 528 -129.65 -62.54 86.55
C LYS A 528 -128.68 -61.51 87.12
N GLY A 529 -128.59 -61.39 88.44
CA GLY A 529 -127.70 -60.43 89.10
C GLY A 529 -126.22 -60.70 88.79
N GLN A 530 -125.81 -61.97 88.67
CA GLN A 530 -124.47 -62.33 88.21
C GLN A 530 -124.22 -61.92 86.75
N ALA A 531 -125.21 -62.11 85.86
CA ALA A 531 -125.13 -61.67 84.47
C ALA A 531 -125.07 -60.15 84.34
N GLU A 532 -125.85 -59.40 85.14
CA GLU A 532 -125.78 -57.93 85.20
C GLU A 532 -124.40 -57.45 85.67
N GLY A 533 -123.83 -58.10 86.68
CA GLY A 533 -122.46 -57.82 87.12
C GLY A 533 -121.41 -58.07 86.03
N ALA A 534 -121.58 -59.15 85.26
CA ALA A 534 -120.71 -59.45 84.12
C ALA A 534 -120.83 -58.40 82.99
N VAL A 535 -122.06 -57.97 82.68
CA VAL A 535 -122.30 -56.88 81.71
C VAL A 535 -121.68 -55.57 82.19
N ALA A 536 -121.83 -55.21 83.46
CA ALA A 536 -121.20 -54.01 84.02
C ALA A 536 -119.66 -54.05 83.91
N ALA A 537 -119.05 -55.21 84.19
CA ALA A 537 -117.60 -55.39 84.03
C ALA A 537 -117.16 -55.26 82.55
N LEU A 538 -117.92 -55.84 81.61
CA LEU A 538 -117.66 -55.69 80.17
C LEU A 538 -117.80 -54.23 79.72
N SER A 539 -118.81 -53.50 80.18
CA SER A 539 -118.98 -52.07 79.90
C SER A 539 -117.85 -51.21 80.48
N GLN A 540 -117.34 -51.57 81.66
CA GLN A 540 -116.17 -50.90 82.23
C GLN A 540 -114.92 -51.12 81.37
N ILE A 541 -114.69 -52.36 80.90
CA ILE A 541 -113.59 -52.67 79.97
C ILE A 541 -113.73 -51.85 78.68
N GLN A 542 -114.94 -51.75 78.13
CA GLN A 542 -115.22 -50.95 76.93
C GLN A 542 -114.89 -49.46 77.13
N SER A 543 -115.29 -48.89 78.26
CA SER A 543 -115.00 -47.49 78.61
C SER A 543 -113.51 -47.25 78.86
N GLN A 544 -112.81 -48.20 79.49
CA GLN A 544 -111.36 -48.15 79.68
C GLN A 544 -110.60 -48.21 78.35
N MET A 545 -111.04 -49.06 77.41
CA MET A 545 -110.50 -49.08 76.06
C MET A 545 -110.70 -47.73 75.35
N ALA A 546 -111.90 -47.15 75.42
CA ALA A 546 -112.19 -45.86 74.80
C ALA A 546 -111.36 -44.70 75.40
N SER A 547 -111.23 -44.65 76.73
CA SER A 547 -110.49 -43.59 77.45
C SER A 547 -108.97 -43.73 77.39
N SER A 548 -108.45 -44.93 77.09
CA SER A 548 -107.01 -45.18 76.99
C SER A 548 -106.32 -44.44 75.83
N GLY A 549 -107.09 -43.90 74.87
CA GLY A 549 -106.55 -43.28 73.66
C GLY A 549 -105.81 -44.28 72.75
N LEU A 550 -105.96 -45.59 72.98
CA LEU A 550 -105.25 -46.63 72.23
C LEU A 550 -105.52 -46.54 70.73
N SER A 551 -106.78 -46.32 70.34
CA SER A 551 -107.15 -46.12 68.92
C SER A 551 -106.44 -44.92 68.30
N ASP A 552 -106.41 -43.79 69.01
CA ASP A 552 -105.78 -42.56 68.53
C ASP A 552 -104.26 -42.72 68.46
N GLY A 553 -103.64 -43.39 69.43
CA GLY A 553 -102.21 -43.68 69.44
C GLY A 553 -101.78 -44.60 68.30
N VAL A 554 -102.59 -45.62 67.98
CA VAL A 554 -102.32 -46.52 66.85
C VAL A 554 -102.55 -45.80 65.51
N ALA A 555 -103.58 -44.94 65.41
CA ALA A 555 -103.80 -44.12 64.22
C ALA A 555 -102.66 -43.10 64.00
N ALA A 556 -102.16 -42.48 65.08
CA ALA A 556 -101.00 -41.59 65.01
C ALA A 556 -99.72 -42.34 64.60
N LEU A 557 -99.52 -43.57 65.10
CA LEU A 557 -98.41 -44.42 64.66
C LEU A 557 -98.51 -44.75 63.17
N ALA A 558 -99.69 -45.16 62.68
CA ALA A 558 -99.93 -45.44 61.27
C ALA A 558 -99.65 -44.19 60.40
N SER A 559 -100.20 -43.04 60.77
CA SER A 559 -99.95 -41.77 60.07
C SER A 559 -98.46 -41.42 60.06
N GLY A 560 -97.79 -41.47 61.21
CA GLY A 560 -96.36 -41.16 61.33
C GLY A 560 -95.47 -42.11 60.53
N SER A 561 -95.79 -43.41 60.50
CA SER A 561 -95.09 -44.37 59.63
C SER A 561 -95.34 -44.12 58.15
N GLY A 562 -96.55 -43.69 57.77
CA GLY A 562 -96.87 -43.30 56.39
C GLY A 562 -96.13 -42.05 55.92
N ASP A 563 -96.01 -41.03 56.78
CA ASP A 563 -95.23 -39.83 56.51
C ASP A 563 -93.73 -40.15 56.38
N LEU A 564 -93.19 -40.96 57.28
CA LEU A 564 -91.80 -41.43 57.18
C LEU A 564 -91.57 -42.26 55.91
N LEU A 565 -92.50 -43.14 55.54
CA LEU A 565 -92.42 -43.93 54.30
C LEU A 565 -92.36 -43.02 53.07
N THR A 566 -93.20 -41.98 53.05
CA THR A 566 -93.19 -40.96 51.99
C THR A 566 -91.84 -40.23 51.94
N GLY A 567 -91.28 -39.88 53.10
CA GLY A 567 -89.94 -39.31 53.21
C GLY A 567 -88.83 -40.26 52.71
N ALA A 568 -88.91 -41.54 53.05
CA ALA A 568 -87.94 -42.56 52.62
C ALA A 568 -87.99 -42.77 51.09
N ASN A 569 -89.18 -42.81 50.50
CA ASN A 569 -89.35 -42.89 49.04
C ASN A 569 -88.81 -41.64 48.33
N SER A 570 -89.03 -40.46 48.92
CA SER A 570 -88.48 -39.20 48.39
C SER A 570 -86.96 -39.18 48.47
N LEU A 571 -86.37 -39.69 49.56
CA LEU A 571 -84.92 -39.85 49.71
C LEU A 571 -84.36 -40.81 48.65
N SER A 572 -84.99 -41.97 48.44
CA SER A 572 -84.60 -42.92 47.38
C SER A 572 -84.59 -42.25 46.00
N THR A 573 -85.66 -41.50 45.68
CA THR A 573 -85.75 -40.75 44.41
C THR A 573 -84.63 -39.71 44.29
N GLY A 574 -84.31 -38.99 45.37
CA GLY A 574 -83.21 -38.02 45.39
C GLY A 574 -81.84 -38.67 45.20
N ILE A 575 -81.62 -39.86 45.77
CA ILE A 575 -80.41 -40.66 45.58
C ILE A 575 -80.29 -41.10 44.11
N ASP A 576 -81.37 -41.57 43.48
CA ASP A 576 -81.38 -41.97 42.07
C ASP A 576 -81.04 -40.80 41.13
N GLN A 577 -81.58 -39.62 41.41
CA GLN A 577 -81.26 -38.39 40.66
C GLN A 577 -79.78 -38.00 40.79
N LEU A 578 -79.24 -38.08 42.01
CA LEU A 578 -77.82 -37.80 42.27
C LEU A 578 -76.91 -38.82 41.53
N TYR A 579 -77.30 -40.09 41.55
CA TYR A 579 -76.59 -41.17 40.84
C TYR A 579 -76.58 -40.93 39.32
N ALA A 580 -77.72 -40.58 38.73
CA ALA A 580 -77.82 -40.24 37.30
C ALA A 580 -76.97 -39.00 36.93
N GLY A 581 -76.98 -37.96 37.79
CA GLY A 581 -76.14 -36.78 37.62
C GLY A 581 -74.64 -37.12 37.67
N THR A 582 -74.25 -38.04 38.55
CA THR A 582 -72.85 -38.48 38.70
C THR A 582 -72.39 -39.33 37.50
N GLN A 583 -73.24 -40.19 36.95
CA GLN A 583 -72.95 -40.90 35.69
C GLN A 583 -72.76 -39.94 34.50
N SER A 584 -73.58 -38.88 34.44
CA SER A 584 -73.44 -37.84 33.43
C SER A 584 -72.12 -37.09 33.58
N LEU A 585 -71.71 -36.78 34.81
CA LEU A 585 -70.41 -36.19 35.11
C LEU A 585 -69.25 -37.12 34.70
N GLN A 586 -69.34 -38.42 35.01
CA GLN A 586 -68.33 -39.42 34.64
C GLN A 586 -68.13 -39.47 33.12
N THR A 587 -69.23 -39.50 32.35
CA THR A 587 -69.20 -39.49 30.87
C THR A 587 -68.56 -38.20 30.32
N ALA A 588 -68.88 -37.05 30.93
CA ALA A 588 -68.28 -35.77 30.55
C ALA A 588 -66.78 -35.72 30.87
N LEU A 589 -66.37 -36.27 32.02
CA LEU A 589 -64.96 -36.38 32.41
C LEU A 589 -64.17 -37.32 31.49
N ASP A 590 -64.77 -38.41 31.02
CA ASP A 590 -64.16 -39.28 30.01
C ASP A 590 -63.88 -38.52 28.71
N SER A 591 -64.88 -37.80 28.21
CA SER A 591 -64.74 -36.97 27.01
C SER A 591 -63.67 -35.88 27.18
N LEU A 592 -63.62 -35.27 28.35
CA LEU A 592 -62.65 -34.22 28.66
C LEU A 592 -61.24 -34.78 28.84
N SER A 593 -61.09 -35.97 29.43
CA SER A 593 -59.81 -36.68 29.56
C SER A 593 -59.25 -37.07 28.19
N GLU A 594 -60.10 -37.59 27.29
CA GLU A 594 -59.70 -37.85 25.89
C GLU A 594 -59.26 -36.57 25.17
N GLY A 595 -59.99 -35.46 25.35
CA GLY A 595 -59.62 -34.15 24.83
C GLY A 595 -58.29 -33.65 25.40
N GLY A 596 -58.08 -33.82 26.70
CA GLY A 596 -56.82 -33.50 27.38
C GLY A 596 -55.64 -34.31 26.85
N ALA A 597 -55.83 -35.61 26.60
CA ALA A 597 -54.80 -36.46 26.01
C ALA A 597 -54.44 -36.03 24.57
N LYS A 598 -55.43 -35.67 23.75
CA LYS A 598 -55.19 -35.10 22.41
C LYS A 598 -54.45 -33.78 22.48
N LEU A 599 -54.85 -32.88 23.37
CA LEU A 599 -54.16 -31.61 23.59
C LEU A 599 -52.71 -31.85 24.01
N LYS A 600 -52.47 -32.77 24.95
CA LYS A 600 -51.12 -33.14 25.41
C LYS A 600 -50.24 -33.64 24.27
N SER A 601 -50.76 -34.55 23.43
CA SER A 601 -50.04 -35.04 22.26
C SER A 601 -49.72 -33.90 21.26
N GLY A 602 -50.65 -32.98 21.05
CA GLY A 602 -50.44 -31.79 20.22
C GLY A 602 -49.37 -30.85 20.79
N THR A 603 -49.37 -30.59 22.09
CA THR A 603 -48.38 -29.73 22.75
C THR A 603 -47.00 -30.36 22.78
N SER A 604 -46.91 -31.68 22.95
CA SER A 604 -45.64 -32.42 22.87
C SER A 604 -45.06 -32.36 21.45
N SER A 605 -45.91 -32.49 20.42
CA SER A 605 -45.49 -32.32 19.02
C SER A 605 -45.01 -30.89 18.73
N LEU A 606 -45.73 -29.87 19.24
CA LEU A 606 -45.34 -28.48 19.10
C LEU A 606 -43.99 -28.20 19.77
N TYR A 607 -43.77 -28.73 20.98
CA TYR A 607 -42.50 -28.62 21.68
C TYR A 607 -41.36 -29.29 20.91
N GLY A 608 -41.56 -30.52 20.41
CA GLY A 608 -40.58 -31.20 19.57
C GLY A 608 -40.23 -30.41 18.31
N GLY A 609 -41.24 -29.90 17.59
CA GLY A 609 -41.03 -29.07 16.40
C GLY A 609 -40.33 -27.73 16.69
N ALA A 610 -40.63 -27.10 17.83
CA ALA A 610 -39.93 -25.89 18.26
C ALA A 610 -38.45 -26.16 18.58
N SER A 611 -38.14 -27.32 19.19
CA SER A 611 -36.76 -27.75 19.45
C SER A 611 -35.98 -28.05 18.17
N GLU A 612 -36.63 -28.67 17.18
CA GLU A 612 -36.06 -28.88 15.84
C GLU A 612 -35.79 -27.56 15.11
N LEU A 613 -36.73 -26.61 15.17
CA LEU A 613 -36.55 -25.26 14.63
C LEU A 613 -35.34 -24.59 15.30
N ASN A 614 -35.23 -24.65 16.62
CA ASN A 614 -34.13 -24.03 17.35
C ASN A 614 -32.77 -24.63 16.95
N SER A 615 -32.72 -25.95 16.81
CA SER A 615 -31.55 -26.66 16.29
C SER A 615 -31.20 -26.25 14.85
N GLY A 616 -32.21 -26.01 14.01
CA GLY A 616 -32.03 -25.50 12.65
C GLY A 616 -31.49 -24.07 12.63
N VAL A 617 -32.06 -23.18 13.44
CA VAL A 617 -31.62 -21.78 13.56
C VAL A 617 -30.19 -21.70 14.08
N SER A 618 -29.81 -22.53 15.06
CA SER A 618 -28.42 -22.62 15.53
C SER A 618 -27.42 -22.99 14.42
N LYS A 619 -27.83 -23.79 13.43
CA LYS A 619 -26.99 -24.12 12.27
C LYS A 619 -26.86 -22.95 11.30
N ILE A 620 -27.96 -22.20 11.09
CA ILE A 620 -27.95 -21.02 10.24
C ILE A 620 -27.07 -19.94 10.87
N ASP A 621 -27.22 -19.70 12.18
CA ASP A 621 -26.40 -18.76 12.95
C ASP A 621 -24.90 -19.06 12.83
N ALA A 622 -24.53 -20.32 13.01
CA ALA A 622 -23.14 -20.76 12.79
C ALA A 622 -22.65 -20.55 11.34
N ALA A 623 -23.55 -20.68 10.35
CA ALA A 623 -23.22 -20.47 8.95
C ALA A 623 -23.11 -18.98 8.58
N THR A 624 -23.98 -18.13 9.13
CA THR A 624 -23.94 -16.67 8.94
C THR A 624 -22.73 -16.05 9.63
N GLY A 625 -22.34 -16.56 10.81
CA GLY A 625 -21.09 -16.16 11.45
C GLY A 625 -19.85 -16.50 10.61
N LYS A 626 -19.84 -17.67 9.95
CA LYS A 626 -18.78 -18.03 8.98
C LYS A 626 -18.80 -17.14 7.74
N LEU A 627 -19.98 -16.83 7.21
CA LEU A 627 -20.13 -15.94 6.06
C LEU A 627 -19.60 -14.54 6.39
N ALA A 628 -20.00 -13.96 7.52
CA ALA A 628 -19.52 -12.66 7.99
C ALA A 628 -18.00 -12.63 8.19
N SER A 629 -17.42 -13.68 8.77
CA SER A 629 -15.97 -13.80 8.91
C SER A 629 -15.26 -13.90 7.56
N GLY A 630 -15.83 -14.66 6.62
CA GLY A 630 -15.30 -14.82 5.27
C GLY A 630 -15.37 -13.55 4.44
N THR A 631 -16.46 -12.79 4.53
CA THR A 631 -16.62 -11.51 3.83
C THR A 631 -15.73 -10.42 4.41
N ALA A 632 -15.51 -10.40 5.72
CA ALA A 632 -14.51 -9.53 6.35
C ALA A 632 -13.09 -9.85 5.85
N THR A 633 -12.72 -11.13 5.78
CA THR A 633 -11.42 -11.56 5.24
C THR A 633 -11.27 -11.17 3.76
N LEU A 634 -12.34 -11.32 2.97
CA LEU A 634 -12.35 -10.92 1.57
C LEU A 634 -12.18 -9.40 1.41
N TYR A 635 -12.86 -8.62 2.25
CA TYR A 635 -12.74 -7.15 2.28
C TYR A 635 -11.31 -6.71 2.62
N ASP A 636 -10.70 -7.28 3.65
CA ASP A 636 -9.30 -7.00 4.02
C ASP A 636 -8.34 -7.37 2.88
N GLY A 637 -8.57 -8.50 2.23
CA GLY A 637 -7.83 -8.91 1.04
C GLY A 637 -8.00 -7.95 -0.14
N GLY A 638 -9.21 -7.40 -0.33
CA GLY A 638 -9.51 -6.36 -1.30
C GLY A 638 -8.71 -5.08 -1.04
N ILE A 639 -8.66 -4.62 0.21
CA ILE A 639 -7.84 -3.45 0.60
C ILE A 639 -6.37 -3.70 0.26
N ALA A 640 -5.83 -4.87 0.62
CA ALA A 640 -4.44 -5.21 0.33
C ALA A 640 -4.15 -5.28 -1.17
N TYR A 641 -5.10 -5.78 -1.98
CA TYR A 641 -5.01 -5.76 -3.44
C TYR A 641 -4.98 -4.33 -3.98
N THR A 642 -5.90 -3.46 -3.54
CA THR A 642 -5.93 -2.04 -3.94
C THR A 642 -4.65 -1.30 -3.56
N ASP A 643 -4.10 -1.51 -2.35
CA ASP A 643 -2.81 -0.96 -1.95
C ASP A 643 -1.66 -1.40 -2.89
N GLY A 644 -1.68 -2.67 -3.30
CA GLY A 644 -0.76 -3.20 -4.31
C GLY A 644 -0.90 -2.53 -5.67
N VAL A 645 -2.13 -2.25 -6.11
CA VAL A 645 -2.41 -1.53 -7.36
C VAL A 645 -1.96 -0.07 -7.27
N SER A 646 -2.19 0.61 -6.14
CA SER A 646 -1.70 1.97 -5.94
C SER A 646 -0.16 2.04 -5.95
N LYS A 647 0.53 1.06 -5.38
CA LYS A 647 2.00 0.94 -5.51
C LYS A 647 2.45 0.73 -6.96
N LEU A 648 1.72 -0.08 -7.73
CA LEU A 648 2.00 -0.27 -9.16
C LEU A 648 1.78 1.04 -9.94
N LYS A 649 0.77 1.83 -9.58
CA LYS A 649 0.51 3.17 -10.15
C LYS A 649 1.67 4.11 -9.88
N ASP A 650 2.14 4.18 -8.64
CA ASP A 650 3.28 5.01 -8.25
C ASP A 650 4.55 4.59 -9.03
N GLY A 651 4.82 3.30 -9.13
CA GLY A 651 5.93 2.78 -9.94
C GLY A 651 5.78 3.08 -11.45
N GLY A 652 4.55 3.07 -11.97
CA GLY A 652 4.24 3.49 -13.34
C GLY A 652 4.55 4.97 -13.57
N VAL A 653 4.24 5.84 -12.60
CA VAL A 653 4.58 7.28 -12.64
C VAL A 653 6.10 7.49 -12.58
N GLU A 654 6.80 6.75 -11.71
CA GLU A 654 8.27 6.81 -11.63
C GLU A 654 8.94 6.38 -12.95
N LEU A 655 8.47 5.28 -13.55
CA LEU A 655 8.96 4.80 -14.83
C LEU A 655 8.69 5.83 -15.94
N ASP A 656 7.48 6.38 -16.00
CA ASP A 656 7.08 7.39 -16.98
C ASP A 656 7.95 8.66 -16.89
N ASN A 657 8.26 9.10 -15.67
CA ASN A 657 9.19 10.20 -15.40
C ASN A 657 10.63 9.87 -15.79
N GLY A 658 11.08 8.64 -15.52
CA GLY A 658 12.41 8.16 -15.92
C GLY A 658 12.57 8.14 -17.43
N VAL A 659 11.55 7.69 -18.16
CA VAL A 659 11.55 7.68 -19.63
C VAL A 659 11.46 9.11 -20.20
N THR A 660 10.76 10.04 -19.54
CA THR A 660 10.84 11.48 -19.91
C THR A 660 12.28 11.98 -19.85
N LYS A 661 12.99 11.72 -18.73
CA LYS A 661 14.39 12.15 -18.59
C LYS A 661 15.30 11.50 -19.63
N LEU A 662 15.08 10.23 -19.95
CA LEU A 662 15.82 9.55 -21.02
C LEU A 662 15.55 10.22 -22.38
N LYS A 663 14.29 10.54 -22.68
CA LYS A 663 13.89 11.23 -23.90
C LYS A 663 14.58 12.60 -24.01
N ASP A 664 14.57 13.37 -22.94
CA ASP A 664 15.20 14.68 -22.90
C ASP A 664 16.72 14.55 -23.13
N GLY A 665 17.39 13.63 -22.43
CA GLY A 665 18.83 13.40 -22.62
C GLY A 665 19.21 12.87 -24.00
N VAL A 666 18.37 12.05 -24.64
CA VAL A 666 18.58 11.61 -26.02
C VAL A 666 18.34 12.76 -27.01
N THR A 667 17.40 13.66 -26.72
CA THR A 667 17.20 14.89 -27.50
C THR A 667 18.43 15.78 -27.42
N ASP A 668 18.96 16.01 -26.21
CA ASP A 668 20.20 16.77 -26.00
C ASP A 668 21.39 16.14 -26.74
N LEU A 669 21.51 14.81 -26.70
CA LEU A 669 22.56 14.09 -27.42
C LEU A 669 22.43 14.28 -28.93
N LYS A 670 21.21 14.12 -29.48
CA LYS A 670 20.93 14.32 -30.90
C LYS A 670 21.31 15.73 -31.32
N ASP A 671 20.83 16.75 -30.60
CA ASP A 671 21.12 18.16 -30.88
C ASP A 671 22.64 18.44 -30.81
N GLY A 672 23.33 17.85 -29.84
CA GLY A 672 24.79 17.93 -29.72
C GLY A 672 25.54 17.27 -30.88
N MET A 673 25.05 16.13 -31.39
CA MET A 673 25.65 15.46 -32.55
C MET A 673 25.37 16.21 -33.84
N THR A 674 24.17 16.77 -34.02
CA THR A 674 23.88 17.68 -35.14
C THR A 674 24.81 18.89 -35.11
N LYS A 675 25.00 19.49 -33.93
CA LYS A 675 25.95 20.60 -33.78
C LYS A 675 27.40 20.20 -34.11
N PHE A 676 27.84 19.02 -33.66
CA PHE A 676 29.18 18.51 -33.95
C PHE A 676 29.39 18.27 -35.45
N ASP A 677 28.38 17.72 -36.14
CA ASP A 677 28.39 17.55 -37.60
C ASP A 677 28.41 18.90 -38.30
N ASP A 678 27.43 19.77 -38.03
CA ASP A 678 27.22 21.04 -38.74
C ASP A 678 28.30 22.08 -38.45
N GLU A 679 28.64 22.29 -37.17
CA GLU A 679 29.56 23.37 -36.77
C GLU A 679 31.01 22.90 -36.65
N GLY A 680 31.27 21.61 -36.50
CA GLY A 680 32.61 21.06 -36.37
C GLY A 680 33.12 20.49 -37.69
N ILE A 681 32.55 19.36 -38.09
CA ILE A 681 33.06 18.56 -39.21
C ILE A 681 32.75 19.23 -40.55
N ASN A 682 31.51 19.66 -40.78
CA ASN A 682 31.12 20.29 -42.04
C ASN A 682 31.87 21.61 -42.25
N LYS A 683 32.01 22.46 -41.21
CA LYS A 683 32.85 23.68 -41.31
C LYS A 683 34.30 23.39 -41.66
N LEU A 684 34.90 22.37 -41.04
CA LEU A 684 36.27 21.98 -41.33
C LEU A 684 36.40 21.45 -42.77
N SER A 685 35.45 20.62 -43.20
CA SER A 685 35.37 20.12 -44.57
C SER A 685 35.21 21.27 -45.59
N ASP A 686 34.37 22.25 -45.30
CA ASP A 686 34.10 23.41 -46.15
C ASP A 686 35.31 24.36 -46.23
N ALA A 687 36.05 24.57 -45.14
CA ALA A 687 37.23 25.45 -45.12
C ALA A 687 38.35 25.02 -46.08
N PHE A 688 38.36 23.74 -46.44
CA PHE A 688 39.31 23.15 -47.37
C PHE A 688 38.64 22.64 -48.65
N ASP A 689 37.37 22.98 -48.93
CA ASP A 689 36.61 22.54 -50.11
C ASP A 689 36.64 21.00 -50.33
N GLY A 690 36.93 20.23 -49.29
CA GLY A 690 37.19 18.79 -49.39
C GLY A 690 38.50 18.41 -50.13
N ASP A 691 39.33 19.37 -50.54
CA ASP A 691 40.61 19.16 -51.23
C ASP A 691 41.75 19.92 -50.53
N ILE A 692 42.56 19.18 -49.77
CA ILE A 692 43.71 19.73 -49.04
C ILE A 692 45.00 19.78 -49.88
N LYS A 693 44.94 19.35 -51.14
CA LYS A 693 46.08 19.31 -52.06
C LYS A 693 46.67 20.70 -52.36
N PRO A 694 45.88 21.77 -52.57
CA PRO A 694 46.44 23.11 -52.76
C PRO A 694 47.25 23.60 -51.55
N LEU A 695 46.83 23.24 -50.33
CA LEU A 695 47.57 23.58 -49.11
C LEU A 695 48.89 22.79 -49.02
N LYS A 696 48.89 21.49 -49.36
CA LYS A 696 50.10 20.66 -49.45
C LYS A 696 51.11 21.25 -50.43
N ASP A 697 50.66 21.61 -51.63
CA ASP A 697 51.51 22.17 -52.67
C ASP A 697 52.12 23.52 -52.22
N ARG A 698 51.36 24.35 -51.50
CA ARG A 698 51.86 25.62 -50.91
C ARG A 698 52.89 25.40 -49.82
N ILE A 699 52.68 24.46 -48.90
CA ILE A 699 53.65 24.12 -47.84
C ILE A 699 54.97 23.66 -48.46
N ASN A 700 54.90 22.78 -49.46
CA ASN A 700 56.08 22.31 -50.19
C ASN A 700 56.80 23.46 -50.90
N ALA A 701 56.05 24.34 -51.56
CA ALA A 701 56.63 25.51 -52.23
C ALA A 701 57.31 26.48 -51.25
N VAL A 702 56.72 26.74 -50.08
CA VAL A 702 57.34 27.57 -49.03
C VAL A 702 58.65 26.96 -48.54
N LYS A 703 58.65 25.64 -48.29
CA LYS A 703 59.87 24.91 -47.92
C LYS A 703 60.94 25.01 -49.02
N ASP A 704 60.57 24.75 -50.27
CA ASP A 704 61.48 24.83 -51.41
C ASP A 704 62.04 26.25 -51.58
N ALA A 705 61.24 27.29 -51.35
CA ALA A 705 61.71 28.68 -51.37
C ALA A 705 62.79 28.95 -50.30
N GLY A 706 62.66 28.34 -49.11
CA GLY A 706 63.66 28.43 -48.04
C GLY A 706 64.94 27.65 -48.35
N ASP A 707 64.78 26.39 -48.77
CA ASP A 707 65.90 25.50 -49.13
C ASP A 707 66.75 26.06 -50.27
N ASN A 708 66.15 26.84 -51.17
CA ASN A 708 66.86 27.47 -52.28
C ASN A 708 67.54 28.80 -51.91
N TYR A 709 67.21 29.44 -50.78
CA TYR A 709 67.79 30.73 -50.38
C TYR A 709 69.01 30.55 -49.47
N LYS A 710 70.18 30.26 -50.07
CA LYS A 710 71.39 29.88 -49.33
C LYS A 710 72.56 30.88 -49.41
N ILE A 711 72.44 31.98 -50.15
CA ILE A 711 73.50 32.98 -50.34
C ILE A 711 72.88 34.35 -50.63
N PHE A 712 73.45 35.45 -50.10
CA PHE A 712 72.99 36.81 -50.41
C PHE A 712 73.93 37.56 -51.35
N SER A 713 75.24 37.34 -51.25
CA SER A 713 76.24 37.89 -52.16
C SER A 713 76.24 37.18 -53.51
N ASP A 714 77.31 36.45 -53.82
CA ASP A 714 77.46 35.49 -54.90
C ASP A 714 78.26 34.29 -54.39
N VAL A 715 78.10 33.14 -55.04
CA VAL A 715 78.84 31.92 -54.71
C VAL A 715 79.24 31.19 -55.99
N LYS A 716 80.40 30.52 -55.95
CA LYS A 716 80.83 29.63 -57.01
C LYS A 716 79.88 28.41 -57.13
N GLU A 717 79.57 28.02 -58.35
CA GLU A 717 78.76 26.84 -58.67
C GLU A 717 79.26 25.58 -57.92
N ASN A 718 78.34 24.79 -57.37
CA ASN A 718 78.58 23.60 -56.53
C ASN A 718 79.29 23.83 -55.18
N THR A 719 79.26 25.05 -54.66
CA THR A 719 79.72 25.35 -53.28
C THR A 719 78.50 25.32 -52.37
N SER A 720 78.54 24.52 -51.30
CA SER A 720 77.48 24.58 -50.30
C SER A 720 77.55 25.91 -49.56
N SER A 721 76.43 26.62 -49.45
CA SER A 721 76.38 27.95 -48.83
C SER A 721 75.31 28.05 -47.75
N SER A 722 75.50 29.02 -46.85
CA SER A 722 74.51 29.38 -45.84
C SER A 722 74.55 30.89 -45.65
N VAL A 723 73.39 31.51 -45.40
CA VAL A 723 73.30 32.94 -45.16
C VAL A 723 72.42 33.25 -43.95
N LYS A 724 72.86 34.19 -43.13
CA LYS A 724 72.03 34.83 -42.11
C LYS A 724 72.18 36.34 -42.19
N PHE A 725 71.14 37.05 -41.77
CA PHE A 725 71.13 38.50 -41.70
C PHE A 725 71.05 38.91 -40.23
N ILE A 726 71.85 39.90 -39.86
CA ILE A 726 71.86 40.49 -38.51
C ILE A 726 71.58 41.97 -38.66
N PHE A 727 70.36 42.36 -38.36
CA PHE A 727 69.96 43.75 -38.28
C PHE A 727 70.28 44.27 -36.88
N THR A 728 70.86 45.46 -36.81
CA THR A 728 71.08 46.18 -35.56
C THR A 728 70.56 47.60 -35.70
N THR A 729 69.82 48.08 -34.71
CA THR A 729 69.34 49.47 -34.67
C THR A 729 70.11 50.25 -33.63
N ASP A 730 70.40 51.52 -33.91
CA ASP A 730 70.91 52.45 -32.89
C ASP A 730 70.04 52.43 -31.62
N GLY A 731 70.70 52.59 -30.47
CA GLY A 731 70.02 52.89 -29.21
C GLY A 731 69.45 54.33 -29.18
N ILE A 732 68.52 54.56 -28.26
CA ILE A 732 67.70 55.78 -28.12
C ILE A 732 67.77 56.32 -26.69
#